data_AF-A0A1M6FDX0-F1
#
_entry.id   AF-A0A1M6FDX0-F1
#
_cell.length_a   1.000
_cell.length_b   1.000
_cell.length_c   1.000
_cell.angle_alpha   90.00
_cell.angle_beta   90.00
_cell.angle_gamma   90.00
#
_symmetry.space_group_name_H-M   'P 1'
#
loop_
_entity.id
_entity.type
_entity.pdbx_description
1 polymer ?
#
loop_
_entity_poly.entity_id
_entity_poly.type
_entity_poly.pdbx_seq_one_letter_code
_entity_poly.pdbx_strand_id
1 'polypeptide(L)'
;MDVKKFLVAFGLAATTATFAAQYEAEDATLENGATVSSNANASGGKFVEMKAGDITFNVTAETAGKYTLNVRYKAGSEKTNHIVVNGSQSGDMVFATATAFTDNKTAITLKAGANTIAITNFWGWIDVDYIEITEYENVAFNICNAPVTPNATESAVKLYNFLVNNFQKKVISGIMTGDMTNYTAGAAFDTHPDVADIYTRSGKKPALVGLDFLFATGPNASGSWNKEYTDKGIALAKDLWKKGGIPAFTWHWKDPLDEVDAFYANQNAAGEGKEYTTFDFTEAFVKGTTSWDTLSAAYKGIIADIDYISEYFLDLQKDGVAAIFRPLHEAGGTCFWWSTHSGKQFAALYRLVYERMVFKNGVKNLVWVFNPQTANLTDWNPGETYYDVLSIDIYNNDNDNSSNAGAFDDFKAKFGVSKVLALSENGPIPDITKMEEDQAMWSWWMPWYSTWGGKWPGQTSNEVWKSNMENEKVLTIDKMPGWDNYTVANSGTQTCKTASEGANFAADTSKANGAKDYKMQVTYSNLTTDGALINFTKLPDLSASKSISVDIQVNGSSTAAEGAWIGLAFVRNGMEDKAWTWEQSLSDGCWIEFGGSKNCTFDITTYKDDDGVEHPIDVDNLFSVVFVLSAEGFTGNITFDNMVTDDEKIVSAFDAKKDLFSVSEGSEDFVKAIALVEEIQEPSAIRTVAAKASSARFSVQGGSIMLATSTSGNVAVDVFAMTGKHVATLFNGNLAAGTHAFSLADMPKGQYIVRVKGNGIAATQPVKIR
;
A
#
# COMPACT_ATOMS: atom_id res chain seq x y z
N MET A 1 -38.41 43.65 -61.28
CA MET A 1 -38.68 42.34 -60.66
C MET A 1 -37.40 41.53 -60.72
N ASP A 2 -37.03 40.99 -59.56
CA ASP A 2 -35.78 40.34 -59.22
C ASP A 2 -35.31 39.23 -60.17
N VAL A 3 -34.01 39.28 -60.49
CA VAL A 3 -33.23 38.08 -60.82
C VAL A 3 -32.21 37.92 -59.70
N LYS A 4 -32.49 36.98 -58.79
CA LYS A 4 -31.58 36.57 -57.72
C LYS A 4 -30.26 36.08 -58.33
N LYS A 5 -29.17 36.84 -58.12
CA LYS A 5 -27.81 36.34 -58.33
C LYS A 5 -27.41 35.47 -57.14
N PHE A 6 -27.25 34.18 -57.40
CA PHE A 6 -26.48 33.27 -56.56
C PHE A 6 -25.04 33.78 -56.47
N LEU A 7 -24.59 34.14 -55.27
CA LEU A 7 -23.18 34.25 -54.94
C LEU A 7 -22.81 32.97 -54.21
N VAL A 8 -22.20 32.04 -54.97
CA VAL A 8 -21.48 30.89 -54.43
C VAL A 8 -20.21 31.45 -53.78
N ALA A 9 -20.20 31.56 -52.46
CA ALA A 9 -18.97 31.76 -51.71
C ALA A 9 -18.19 30.44 -51.74
N PHE A 10 -17.16 30.37 -52.58
CA PHE A 10 -16.11 29.37 -52.43
C PHE A 10 -15.48 29.59 -51.05
N GLY A 11 -15.74 28.68 -50.12
CA GLY A 11 -14.94 28.58 -48.91
C GLY A 11 -13.51 28.31 -49.34
N LEU A 12 -12.61 29.29 -49.11
CA LEU A 12 -11.20 28.98 -49.00
C LEU A 12 -11.07 28.01 -47.83
N ALA A 13 -10.88 26.72 -48.13
CA ALA A 13 -10.21 25.85 -47.20
C ALA A 13 -8.80 26.43 -47.04
N ALA A 14 -8.59 27.19 -45.96
CA ALA A 14 -7.25 27.49 -45.50
C ALA A 14 -6.65 26.15 -45.09
N THR A 15 -5.94 25.51 -46.01
CA THR A 15 -4.98 24.47 -45.68
C THR A 15 -3.94 25.14 -44.78
N THR A 16 -4.05 24.92 -43.47
CA THR A 16 -2.96 25.19 -42.54
C THR A 16 -1.77 24.39 -43.05
N ALA A 17 -0.79 25.06 -43.64
CA ALA A 17 0.47 24.44 -43.98
C ALA A 17 1.12 24.06 -42.66
N THR A 18 1.22 22.75 -42.38
CA THR A 18 1.88 22.24 -41.18
C THR A 18 3.34 22.64 -41.23
N PHE A 19 3.80 23.46 -40.28
CA PHE A 19 5.22 23.76 -40.16
C PHE A 19 5.99 22.48 -39.81
N ALA A 20 6.87 22.06 -40.71
CA ALA A 20 7.82 20.97 -40.52
C ALA A 20 9.14 21.39 -41.17
N ALA A 21 10.20 21.52 -40.37
CA ALA A 21 11.52 21.94 -40.82
C ALA A 21 12.59 20.96 -40.32
N GLN A 22 13.26 20.29 -41.26
CA GLN A 22 14.38 19.39 -40.99
C GLN A 22 15.72 20.15 -41.11
N TYR A 23 16.64 19.88 -40.19
CA TYR A 23 17.99 20.43 -40.13
C TYR A 23 18.99 19.30 -39.98
N GLU A 24 19.80 19.05 -41.02
CA GLU A 24 20.80 17.98 -41.04
C GLU A 24 21.92 18.26 -40.02
N ALA A 25 22.34 17.24 -39.28
CA ALA A 25 23.35 17.40 -38.24
C ALA A 25 24.72 17.77 -38.81
N GLU A 26 25.07 17.28 -40.00
CA GLU A 26 26.35 17.62 -40.65
C GLU A 26 26.47 19.09 -41.07
N ASP A 27 25.36 19.83 -41.13
CA ASP A 27 25.31 21.27 -41.44
C ASP A 27 25.28 22.14 -40.16
N ALA A 28 25.19 21.51 -38.98
CA ALA A 28 25.20 22.19 -37.68
C ALA A 28 26.60 22.67 -37.30
N THR A 29 26.67 23.57 -36.30
CA THR A 29 27.94 23.93 -35.68
C THR A 29 28.38 22.82 -34.73
N LEU A 30 29.55 22.25 -34.99
CA LEU A 30 30.12 21.13 -34.22
C LEU A 30 31.25 21.62 -33.33
N GLU A 31 31.16 21.32 -32.05
CA GLU A 31 32.15 21.74 -31.05
C GLU A 31 32.64 20.54 -30.22
N ASN A 32 33.73 20.75 -29.48
CA ASN A 32 34.19 19.84 -28.42
C ASN A 32 34.41 18.36 -28.83
N GLY A 33 34.65 18.10 -30.12
CA GLY A 33 35.03 16.78 -30.64
C GLY A 33 33.93 16.04 -31.40
N ALA A 34 32.76 16.66 -31.63
CA ALA A 34 31.76 16.14 -32.55
C ALA A 34 32.29 16.13 -33.99
N THR A 35 32.04 15.04 -34.74
CA THR A 35 32.57 14.86 -36.10
C THR A 35 31.57 14.25 -37.04
N VAL A 36 31.55 14.72 -38.30
CA VAL A 36 30.75 14.14 -39.37
C VAL A 36 31.30 12.77 -39.79
N SER A 37 30.41 11.81 -39.98
CA SER A 37 30.67 10.47 -40.51
C SER A 37 29.65 10.12 -41.60
N SER A 38 29.85 8.99 -42.29
CA SER A 38 29.02 8.58 -43.44
C SER A 38 28.27 7.28 -43.14
N ASN A 39 26.99 7.24 -43.46
CA ASN A 39 26.16 6.04 -43.35
C ASN A 39 25.04 6.09 -44.40
N ALA A 40 24.92 5.06 -45.23
CA ALA A 40 23.91 5.01 -46.30
C ALA A 40 22.46 5.02 -45.78
N ASN A 41 22.25 4.71 -44.50
CA ASN A 41 20.93 4.73 -43.85
C ASN A 41 20.61 6.08 -43.16
N ALA A 42 21.54 7.04 -43.17
CA ALA A 42 21.30 8.39 -42.67
C ALA A 42 20.71 9.28 -43.78
N SER A 43 19.95 10.31 -43.40
CA SER A 43 19.52 11.37 -44.33
C SER A 43 20.76 12.00 -44.97
N GLY A 44 20.68 12.31 -46.27
CA GLY A 44 21.83 12.85 -47.01
C GLY A 44 23.07 11.92 -47.09
N GLY A 45 23.04 10.72 -46.49
CA GLY A 45 24.15 9.77 -46.42
C GLY A 45 25.20 10.09 -45.36
N LYS A 46 24.97 11.08 -44.49
CA LYS A 46 25.88 11.53 -43.43
C LYS A 46 25.15 11.71 -42.11
N PHE A 47 25.92 11.75 -41.04
CA PHE A 47 25.44 12.00 -39.69
C PHE A 47 26.59 12.54 -38.85
N VAL A 48 26.31 12.99 -37.63
CA VAL A 48 27.33 13.43 -36.67
C VAL A 48 27.50 12.42 -35.55
N GLU A 49 28.73 11.95 -35.37
CA GLU A 49 29.16 11.27 -34.15
C GLU A 49 29.42 12.35 -33.09
N MET A 50 28.51 12.51 -32.13
CA MET A 50 28.62 13.55 -31.10
C MET A 50 29.86 13.33 -30.22
N LYS A 51 30.18 12.06 -29.89
CA LYS A 51 31.29 11.70 -28.99
C LYS A 51 31.16 12.47 -27.66
N ALA A 52 32.19 13.15 -27.21
CA ALA A 52 32.13 14.05 -26.05
C ALA A 52 31.80 15.51 -26.42
N GLY A 53 31.49 15.77 -27.70
CA GLY A 53 31.26 17.09 -28.24
C GLY A 53 29.80 17.52 -28.23
N ASP A 54 29.53 18.65 -28.87
CA ASP A 54 28.22 19.29 -28.91
C ASP A 54 27.79 19.56 -30.36
N ILE A 55 26.47 19.56 -30.60
CA ILE A 55 25.88 19.84 -31.91
C ILE A 55 24.89 21.00 -31.76
N THR A 56 25.16 22.14 -32.39
CA THR A 56 24.30 23.34 -32.33
C THR A 56 23.68 23.66 -33.68
N PHE A 57 22.35 23.58 -33.73
CA PHE A 57 21.51 23.86 -34.89
C PHE A 57 21.01 25.31 -34.84
N ASN A 58 21.07 25.99 -36.00
CA ASN A 58 20.43 27.29 -36.20
C ASN A 58 19.06 27.07 -36.84
N VAL A 59 18.00 27.39 -36.12
CA VAL A 59 16.62 27.14 -36.56
C VAL A 59 15.83 28.45 -36.65
N THR A 60 14.79 28.47 -37.47
CA THR A 60 13.90 29.64 -37.60
C THR A 60 12.47 29.21 -37.34
N ALA A 61 11.78 29.90 -36.43
CA ALA A 61 10.37 29.69 -36.14
C ALA A 61 9.56 30.91 -36.59
N GLU A 62 8.46 30.71 -37.32
CA GLU A 62 7.65 31.85 -37.80
C GLU A 62 6.93 32.58 -36.66
N THR A 63 6.48 31.83 -35.65
CA THR A 63 5.79 32.35 -34.47
C THR A 63 6.50 31.91 -33.20
N ALA A 64 6.41 32.73 -32.16
CA ALA A 64 6.84 32.30 -30.83
C ALA A 64 5.84 31.28 -30.29
N GLY A 65 6.33 30.22 -29.68
CA GLY A 65 5.45 29.19 -29.13
C GLY A 65 6.16 27.87 -28.86
N LYS A 66 5.34 26.87 -28.55
CA LYS A 66 5.77 25.50 -28.29
C LYS A 66 5.84 24.72 -29.60
N TYR A 67 6.92 23.97 -29.77
CA TYR A 67 7.19 23.12 -30.92
C TYR A 67 7.59 21.72 -30.46
N THR A 68 7.41 20.72 -31.32
CA THR A 68 7.96 19.39 -31.10
C THR A 68 9.33 19.31 -31.78
N LEU A 69 10.37 19.03 -30.98
CA LEU A 69 11.70 18.66 -31.42
C LEU A 69 11.75 17.14 -31.58
N ASN A 70 11.95 16.68 -32.81
CA ASN A 70 12.25 15.30 -33.15
C ASN A 70 13.76 15.18 -33.43
N VAL A 71 14.46 14.29 -32.72
CA VAL A 71 15.87 13.99 -32.93
C VAL A 71 15.98 12.60 -33.54
N ARG A 72 16.46 12.53 -34.78
CA ARG A 72 16.78 11.27 -35.45
C ARG A 72 18.17 10.83 -35.00
N TYR A 73 18.24 9.76 -34.21
CA TYR A 73 19.46 9.37 -33.53
C TYR A 73 19.71 7.86 -33.58
N LYS A 74 20.94 7.48 -33.25
CA LYS A 74 21.34 6.10 -32.96
C LYS A 74 22.30 6.11 -31.76
N ALA A 75 22.17 5.14 -30.86
CA ALA A 75 23.01 5.06 -29.66
C ALA A 75 23.33 3.60 -29.31
N GLY A 76 24.61 3.27 -29.17
CA GLY A 76 25.06 1.90 -28.87
C GLY A 76 24.69 1.40 -27.46
N SER A 77 24.31 2.30 -26.57
CA SER A 77 23.75 2.05 -25.24
C SER A 77 22.89 3.26 -24.86
N GLU A 78 22.07 3.15 -23.82
CA GLU A 78 21.30 4.29 -23.32
C GLU A 78 22.23 5.46 -22.95
N LYS A 79 21.86 6.67 -23.39
CA LYS A 79 22.62 7.91 -23.14
C LYS A 79 21.66 9.04 -22.80
N THR A 80 22.05 9.91 -21.88
CA THR A 80 21.33 11.14 -21.59
C THR A 80 22.18 12.32 -22.03
N ASN A 81 21.58 13.29 -22.73
CA ASN A 81 22.22 14.54 -23.14
C ASN A 81 21.29 15.73 -22.89
N HIS A 82 21.86 16.92 -22.73
CA HIS A 82 21.09 18.14 -22.47
C HIS A 82 20.55 18.70 -23.79
N ILE A 83 19.31 19.19 -23.75
CA ILE A 83 18.72 20.02 -24.79
C ILE A 83 18.80 21.46 -24.34
N VAL A 84 19.49 22.31 -25.11
CA VAL A 84 19.70 23.73 -24.81
C VAL A 84 19.06 24.56 -25.91
N VAL A 85 18.12 25.43 -25.56
CA VAL A 85 17.43 26.32 -26.49
C VAL A 85 17.82 27.75 -26.18
N ASN A 86 18.34 28.47 -27.18
CA ASN A 86 18.79 29.86 -27.04
C ASN A 86 19.76 30.09 -25.86
N GLY A 87 20.65 29.11 -25.60
CA GLY A 87 21.63 29.16 -24.52
C GLY A 87 21.09 28.82 -23.12
N SER A 88 19.80 28.49 -22.99
CA SER A 88 19.19 28.03 -21.74
C SER A 88 18.86 26.53 -21.84
N GLN A 89 19.21 25.75 -20.82
CA GLN A 89 18.86 24.33 -20.79
C GLN A 89 17.32 24.19 -20.74
N SER A 90 16.76 23.53 -21.75
CA SER A 90 15.33 23.25 -21.88
C SER A 90 14.92 21.94 -21.19
N GLY A 91 15.87 21.03 -21.00
CA GLY A 91 15.67 19.74 -20.33
C GLY A 91 16.72 18.71 -20.74
N ASP A 92 16.60 17.51 -20.19
CA ASP A 92 17.44 16.36 -20.55
C ASP A 92 16.66 15.40 -21.43
N MET A 93 17.34 14.81 -22.42
CA MET A 93 16.75 13.81 -23.30
C MET A 93 17.48 12.47 -23.14
N VAL A 94 16.72 11.44 -22.79
CA VAL A 94 17.21 10.05 -22.69
C VAL A 94 17.04 9.37 -24.03
N PHE A 95 18.17 9.00 -24.62
CA PHE A 95 18.29 8.29 -25.89
C PHE A 95 18.47 6.79 -25.60
N ALA A 96 17.40 6.01 -25.78
CA ALA A 96 17.43 4.57 -25.59
C ALA A 96 18.40 3.87 -26.58
N THR A 97 18.87 2.68 -26.20
CA THR A 97 19.74 1.86 -27.07
C THR A 97 19.06 1.59 -28.41
N ALA A 98 19.72 1.97 -29.50
CA ALA A 98 19.21 1.80 -30.85
C ALA A 98 20.35 1.40 -31.79
N THR A 99 20.21 0.24 -32.46
CA THR A 99 21.19 -0.27 -33.42
C THR A 99 21.02 0.33 -34.82
N ALA A 100 19.88 0.96 -35.08
CA ALA A 100 19.55 1.72 -36.29
C ALA A 100 19.04 3.11 -35.92
N PHE A 101 19.03 4.05 -36.88
CA PHE A 101 18.46 5.37 -36.65
C PHE A 101 16.97 5.26 -36.29
N THR A 102 16.58 5.93 -35.22
CA THR A 102 15.21 6.01 -34.70
C THR A 102 14.94 7.43 -34.22
N ASP A 103 13.68 7.71 -33.95
CA ASP A 103 13.21 9.03 -33.52
C ASP A 103 13.08 9.08 -32.00
N ASN A 104 13.46 10.21 -31.42
CA ASN A 104 13.09 10.59 -30.07
C ASN A 104 12.48 11.98 -30.12
N LYS A 105 11.39 12.21 -29.39
CA LYS A 105 10.65 13.47 -29.45
C LYS A 105 10.56 14.11 -28.08
N THR A 106 10.67 15.43 -28.04
CA THR A 106 10.42 16.25 -26.85
C THR A 106 9.80 17.59 -27.26
N ALA A 107 9.22 18.31 -26.30
CA ALA A 107 8.68 19.64 -26.54
C ALA A 107 9.74 20.71 -26.20
N ILE A 108 9.77 21.78 -26.99
CA ILE A 108 10.65 22.94 -26.79
C ILE A 108 9.89 24.23 -27.03
N THR A 109 10.35 25.34 -26.46
CA THR A 109 9.78 26.67 -26.67
C THR A 109 10.73 27.50 -27.55
N LEU A 110 10.25 28.00 -28.69
CA LEU A 110 11.01 28.85 -29.60
C LEU A 110 10.45 30.29 -29.61
N LYS A 111 11.35 31.27 -29.80
CA LYS A 111 10.99 32.67 -30.09
C LYS A 111 10.63 32.80 -31.57
N ALA A 112 9.85 33.81 -31.94
CA ALA A 112 9.68 34.15 -33.34
C ALA A 112 11.02 34.60 -33.96
N GLY A 113 11.34 34.12 -35.15
CA GLY A 113 12.59 34.37 -35.85
C GLY A 113 13.68 33.33 -35.55
N ALA A 114 14.92 33.78 -35.50
CA ALA A 114 16.09 32.91 -35.33
C ALA A 114 16.22 32.39 -33.89
N ASN A 115 16.53 31.10 -33.76
CA ASN A 115 16.79 30.42 -32.50
C ASN A 115 18.00 29.48 -32.66
N THR A 116 18.58 29.08 -31.54
CA THR A 116 19.52 27.96 -31.49
C THR A 116 18.95 26.80 -30.70
N ILE A 117 19.19 25.57 -31.17
CA ILE A 117 18.93 24.33 -30.45
C ILE A 117 20.26 23.58 -30.41
N ALA A 118 20.76 23.28 -29.21
CA ALA A 118 21.97 22.51 -29.04
C ALA A 118 21.67 21.20 -28.29
N ILE A 119 22.29 20.12 -28.76
CA ILE A 119 22.42 18.87 -28.03
C ILE A 119 23.82 18.89 -27.42
N THR A 120 23.90 19.12 -26.12
CA THR A 120 25.19 19.26 -25.43
C THR A 120 25.51 18.06 -24.56
N ASN A 121 26.80 17.80 -24.44
CA ASN A 121 27.33 16.62 -23.77
C ASN A 121 26.94 16.60 -22.29
N PHE A 122 26.17 15.57 -21.92
CA PHE A 122 26.07 15.10 -20.54
C PHE A 122 26.76 13.74 -20.42
N TRP A 123 26.21 12.71 -21.07
CA TRP A 123 26.89 11.42 -21.25
C TRP A 123 27.54 11.29 -22.62
N GLY A 124 27.11 12.11 -23.59
CA GLY A 124 27.62 12.14 -24.96
C GLY A 124 27.24 10.91 -25.77
N TRP A 125 28.13 10.54 -26.70
CA TRP A 125 28.21 9.27 -27.42
C TRP A 125 26.90 8.79 -28.07
N ILE A 126 26.20 9.72 -28.72
CA ILE A 126 25.11 9.44 -29.66
C ILE A 126 25.52 9.83 -31.08
N ASP A 127 24.93 9.15 -32.05
CA ASP A 127 24.98 9.49 -33.46
C ASP A 127 23.70 10.27 -33.81
N VAL A 128 23.81 11.48 -34.35
CA VAL A 128 22.65 12.31 -34.73
C VAL A 128 22.64 12.48 -36.24
N ASP A 129 21.53 12.09 -36.86
CA ASP A 129 21.27 12.24 -38.30
C ASP A 129 20.76 13.67 -38.58
N TYR A 130 19.63 14.02 -37.97
CA TYR A 130 19.03 15.35 -38.08
C TYR A 130 18.17 15.69 -36.87
N ILE A 131 17.79 16.97 -36.78
CA ILE A 131 16.63 17.38 -36.00
C ILE A 131 15.50 17.82 -36.94
N GLU A 132 14.27 17.58 -36.53
CA GLU A 132 13.07 18.06 -37.19
C GLU A 132 12.22 18.83 -36.19
N ILE A 133 11.79 20.03 -36.57
CA ILE A 133 10.91 20.88 -35.78
C ILE A 133 9.53 20.89 -36.42
N THR A 134 8.53 20.50 -35.63
CA THR A 134 7.12 20.46 -36.04
C THR A 134 6.26 21.29 -35.09
N GLU A 135 5.06 21.68 -35.53
CA GLU A 135 4.07 22.26 -34.63
C GLU A 135 3.81 21.35 -33.42
N TYR A 136 3.75 21.93 -32.23
CA TYR A 136 3.36 21.17 -31.05
C TYR A 136 1.86 20.85 -31.12
N GLU A 137 1.53 19.58 -31.34
CA GLU A 137 0.15 19.11 -31.25
C GLU A 137 -0.28 19.07 -29.78
N ASN A 138 -0.96 20.12 -29.33
CA ASN A 138 -1.53 20.14 -27.99
C ASN A 138 -2.75 19.21 -27.90
N VAL A 139 -2.52 17.94 -27.57
CA VAL A 139 -3.59 16.99 -27.27
C VAL A 139 -4.27 17.40 -25.97
N ALA A 140 -5.57 17.71 -26.01
CA ALA A 140 -6.31 18.08 -24.81
C ALA A 140 -6.41 16.90 -23.83
N PHE A 141 -6.42 17.20 -22.53
CA PHE A 141 -6.67 16.20 -21.50
C PHE A 141 -8.10 15.65 -21.60
N ASN A 142 -8.21 14.33 -21.45
CA ASN A 142 -9.48 13.59 -21.45
C ASN A 142 -9.59 12.79 -20.16
N ILE A 143 -9.82 13.51 -19.07
CA ILE A 143 -9.80 12.97 -17.72
C ILE A 143 -11.23 12.68 -17.26
N CYS A 144 -11.43 11.50 -16.69
CA CYS A 144 -12.68 11.14 -16.04
C CYS A 144 -12.87 11.98 -14.75
N ASN A 145 -14.11 12.38 -14.46
CA ASN A 145 -14.44 13.25 -13.31
C ASN A 145 -14.82 12.48 -12.03
N ALA A 146 -14.43 11.20 -11.93
CA ALA A 146 -14.68 10.32 -10.79
C ALA A 146 -13.43 9.47 -10.49
N PRO A 147 -13.15 9.18 -9.21
CA PRO A 147 -11.96 8.43 -8.84
C PRO A 147 -12.04 6.97 -9.31
N VAL A 148 -10.89 6.31 -9.42
CA VAL A 148 -10.77 4.90 -9.82
C VAL A 148 -11.36 3.94 -8.79
N THR A 149 -11.48 4.38 -7.54
CA THR A 149 -12.04 3.58 -6.44
C THR A 149 -13.54 3.36 -6.64
N PRO A 150 -13.99 2.10 -6.83
CA PRO A 150 -15.41 1.81 -6.96
C PRO A 150 -16.14 2.11 -5.65
N ASN A 151 -17.28 2.78 -5.76
CA ASN A 151 -18.09 3.25 -4.62
C ASN A 151 -17.27 4.13 -3.66
N ALA A 152 -16.42 5.00 -4.20
CA ALA A 152 -15.73 6.02 -3.41
C ALA A 152 -16.72 6.85 -2.58
N THR A 153 -16.29 7.27 -1.39
CA THR A 153 -17.07 8.17 -0.53
C THR A 153 -17.35 9.50 -1.23
N GLU A 154 -18.41 10.20 -0.80
CA GLU A 154 -18.74 11.53 -1.32
C GLU A 154 -17.54 12.49 -1.21
N SER A 155 -16.81 12.45 -0.10
CA SER A 155 -15.61 13.27 0.14
C SER A 155 -14.50 12.99 -0.88
N ALA A 156 -14.23 11.72 -1.19
CA ALA A 156 -13.23 11.37 -2.21
C ALA A 156 -13.66 11.78 -3.62
N VAL A 157 -14.96 11.63 -3.94
CA VAL A 157 -15.52 12.11 -5.21
C VAL A 157 -15.38 13.62 -5.31
N LYS A 158 -15.70 14.38 -4.25
CA LYS A 158 -15.52 15.83 -4.19
C LYS A 158 -14.07 16.24 -4.38
N LEU A 159 -13.14 15.60 -3.65
CA LEU A 159 -11.71 15.86 -3.75
C LEU A 159 -11.21 15.64 -5.18
N TYR A 160 -11.45 14.45 -5.76
CA TYR A 160 -10.96 14.16 -7.10
C TYR A 160 -11.61 15.06 -8.16
N ASN A 161 -12.93 15.27 -8.08
CA ASN A 161 -13.64 16.17 -8.99
C ASN A 161 -13.10 17.60 -8.90
N PHE A 162 -12.72 18.08 -7.70
CA PHE A 162 -12.07 19.36 -7.53
C PHE A 162 -10.72 19.42 -8.22
N LEU A 163 -9.88 18.38 -8.08
CA LEU A 163 -8.59 18.30 -8.78
C LEU A 163 -8.79 18.37 -10.29
N VAL A 164 -9.67 17.55 -10.86
CA VAL A 164 -9.91 17.50 -12.31
C VAL A 164 -10.43 18.83 -12.86
N ASN A 165 -11.37 19.49 -12.15
CA ASN A 165 -11.98 20.72 -12.65
C ASN A 165 -11.07 21.95 -12.55
N ASN A 166 -10.07 21.90 -11.67
CA ASN A 166 -9.05 22.94 -11.52
C ASN A 166 -7.77 22.66 -12.32
N PHE A 167 -7.50 21.41 -12.67
CA PHE A 167 -6.32 21.03 -13.45
C PHE A 167 -6.26 21.80 -14.78
N GLN A 168 -5.05 22.22 -15.16
CA GLN A 168 -4.74 23.16 -16.24
C GLN A 168 -5.26 24.61 -16.10
N LYS A 169 -6.03 24.93 -15.05
CA LYS A 169 -6.57 26.29 -14.82
C LYS A 169 -5.99 26.95 -13.59
N LYS A 170 -5.78 26.16 -12.55
CA LYS A 170 -5.33 26.59 -11.22
C LYS A 170 -4.30 25.60 -10.69
N VAL A 171 -3.45 26.05 -9.78
CA VAL A 171 -2.48 25.23 -9.07
C VAL A 171 -2.77 25.29 -7.58
N ILE A 172 -2.86 24.14 -6.93
CA ILE A 172 -3.06 24.05 -5.48
C ILE A 172 -1.70 24.23 -4.81
N SER A 173 -1.62 25.18 -3.87
CA SER A 173 -0.41 25.42 -3.10
C SER A 173 -0.26 24.39 -1.98
N GLY A 174 0.88 23.71 -1.93
CA GLY A 174 1.19 22.69 -0.91
C GLY A 174 2.44 23.00 -0.09
N ILE A 175 2.62 22.23 0.99
CA ILE A 175 3.85 22.10 1.79
C ILE A 175 3.86 20.73 2.47
N MET A 176 4.99 20.02 2.49
CA MET A 176 5.17 18.84 3.35
C MET A 176 5.45 19.26 4.80
N THR A 177 4.91 18.52 5.77
CA THR A 177 5.33 18.64 7.17
C THR A 177 6.39 17.61 7.54
N GLY A 178 7.38 18.02 8.34
CA GLY A 178 8.36 17.12 8.94
C GLY A 178 8.06 16.86 10.41
N ASP A 179 8.74 17.59 11.29
CA ASP A 179 8.72 17.43 12.74
C ASP A 179 7.38 17.81 13.39
N MET A 180 6.69 16.81 13.93
CA MET A 180 5.43 16.98 14.67
C MET A 180 5.63 17.35 16.14
N THR A 181 6.86 17.40 16.66
CA THR A 181 7.13 17.60 18.11
C THR A 181 6.53 18.92 18.61
N ASN A 182 6.67 20.00 17.84
CA ASN A 182 6.17 21.34 18.20
C ASN A 182 4.72 21.61 17.78
N TYR A 183 4.05 20.62 17.19
CA TYR A 183 2.62 20.70 16.89
C TYR A 183 1.82 20.08 18.03
N THR A 184 0.72 20.73 18.42
CA THR A 184 -0.21 20.20 19.42
C THR A 184 -1.34 19.48 18.71
N ALA A 185 -1.58 18.21 19.05
CA ALA A 185 -2.66 17.43 18.44
C ALA A 185 -4.02 18.15 18.61
N GLY A 186 -4.76 18.29 17.51
CA GLY A 186 -6.05 18.99 17.47
C GLY A 186 -5.98 20.52 17.46
N ALA A 187 -4.78 21.12 17.43
CA ALA A 187 -4.63 22.54 17.13
C ALA A 187 -5.01 22.86 15.67
N ALA A 188 -5.10 24.14 15.33
CA ALA A 188 -5.30 24.53 13.94
C ALA A 188 -4.09 24.12 13.10
N PHE A 189 -4.30 23.56 11.91
CA PHE A 189 -3.25 23.03 11.04
C PHE A 189 -2.15 24.06 10.75
N ASP A 190 -2.52 25.33 10.70
CA ASP A 190 -1.64 26.46 10.42
C ASP A 190 -0.70 26.85 11.58
N THR A 191 -0.83 26.19 12.73
CA THR A 191 0.13 26.27 13.83
C THR A 191 1.30 25.30 13.66
N HIS A 192 1.22 24.35 12.72
CA HIS A 192 2.36 23.50 12.40
C HIS A 192 3.52 24.36 11.86
N PRO A 193 4.77 24.19 12.35
CA PRO A 193 5.89 25.06 11.99
C PRO A 193 6.13 25.22 10.48
N ASP A 194 6.06 24.14 9.72
CA ASP A 194 6.23 24.19 8.25
C ASP A 194 5.14 25.01 7.55
N VAL A 195 3.89 24.93 8.02
CA VAL A 195 2.78 25.71 7.45
C VAL A 195 2.92 27.18 7.82
N ALA A 196 3.37 27.47 9.05
CA ALA A 196 3.65 28.81 9.54
C ALA A 196 4.84 29.47 8.81
N ASP A 197 5.85 28.70 8.38
CA ASP A 197 6.96 29.20 7.57
C ASP A 197 6.45 29.74 6.22
N ILE A 198 5.56 29.00 5.54
CA ILE A 198 4.96 29.47 4.28
C ILE A 198 4.18 30.77 4.46
N TYR A 199 3.44 30.91 5.57
CA TYR A 199 2.75 32.16 5.88
C TYR A 199 3.73 33.32 6.12
N THR A 200 4.85 33.06 6.79
CA THR A 200 5.89 34.07 7.04
C THR A 200 6.53 34.55 5.74
N ARG A 201 6.72 33.66 4.76
CA ARG A 201 7.31 33.97 3.44
C ARG A 201 6.36 34.70 2.51
N SER A 202 5.09 34.29 2.49
CA SER A 202 4.14 34.69 1.44
C SER A 202 2.98 35.57 1.92
N GLY A 203 2.69 35.59 3.22
CA GLY A 203 1.48 36.19 3.78
C GLY A 203 0.20 35.38 3.55
N LYS A 204 0.31 34.16 2.97
CA LYS A 204 -0.80 33.26 2.65
C LYS A 204 -0.51 31.84 3.17
N LYS A 205 -1.57 31.06 3.37
CA LYS A 205 -1.45 29.67 3.85
C LYS A 205 -1.72 28.69 2.71
N PRO A 206 -0.96 27.59 2.62
CA PRO A 206 -1.16 26.57 1.60
C PRO A 206 -2.51 25.88 1.76
N ALA A 207 -3.08 25.42 0.65
CA ALA A 207 -4.35 24.68 0.62
C ALA A 207 -4.15 23.17 0.82
N LEU A 208 -2.98 22.65 0.48
CA LEU A 208 -2.59 21.25 0.64
C LEU A 208 -1.49 21.14 1.69
N VAL A 209 -1.56 20.11 2.55
CA VAL A 209 -0.50 19.79 3.50
C VAL A 209 -0.14 18.31 3.36
N GLY A 210 1.15 18.07 3.13
CA GLY A 210 1.76 16.76 3.05
C GLY A 210 2.02 16.19 4.44
N LEU A 211 1.74 14.91 4.63
CA LEU A 211 1.86 14.13 5.86
C LEU A 211 2.54 12.79 5.55
N ASP A 212 3.15 12.16 6.54
CA ASP A 212 3.86 10.89 6.35
C ASP A 212 3.46 9.81 7.36
N PHE A 213 3.36 8.58 6.90
CA PHE A 213 3.28 7.38 7.75
C PHE A 213 4.66 6.81 8.13
N LEU A 214 5.74 7.58 7.93
CA LEU A 214 7.14 7.26 8.23
C LEU A 214 7.36 6.51 9.55
N PHE A 215 6.62 6.84 10.61
CA PHE A 215 6.76 6.24 11.93
C PHE A 215 5.58 5.35 12.34
N ALA A 216 4.64 5.10 11.44
CA ALA A 216 3.46 4.30 11.71
C ALA A 216 3.77 2.79 11.73
N THR A 217 4.71 2.32 10.91
CA THR A 217 5.17 0.92 10.87
C THR A 217 6.69 0.83 11.05
N GLY A 218 7.22 -0.39 11.22
CA GLY A 218 8.63 -0.67 11.49
C GLY A 218 8.94 -0.98 12.96
N PRO A 219 10.19 -1.37 13.28
CA PRO A 219 10.58 -1.91 14.59
C PRO A 219 10.27 -1.00 15.79
N ASN A 220 10.28 0.31 15.56
CA ASN A 220 10.08 1.33 16.59
C ASN A 220 8.64 1.88 16.64
N ALA A 221 7.71 1.39 15.81
CA ALA A 221 6.35 1.94 15.68
C ALA A 221 5.53 1.94 16.98
N SER A 222 5.81 1.01 17.89
CA SER A 222 5.14 0.95 19.20
C SER A 222 5.61 2.03 20.18
N GLY A 223 6.73 2.71 19.89
CA GLY A 223 7.28 3.78 20.71
C GLY A 223 6.32 4.97 20.85
N SER A 224 6.25 5.56 22.05
CA SER A 224 5.30 6.64 22.35
C SER A 224 5.43 7.85 21.43
N TRP A 225 6.67 8.24 21.08
CA TRP A 225 6.92 9.37 20.18
C TRP A 225 6.50 9.05 18.74
N ASN A 226 6.71 7.82 18.26
CA ASN A 226 6.32 7.38 16.91
C ASN A 226 4.79 7.34 16.75
N LYS A 227 4.09 6.84 17.78
CA LYS A 227 2.62 6.90 17.84
C LYS A 227 2.12 8.34 17.87
N GLU A 228 2.68 9.17 18.74
CA GLU A 228 2.30 10.59 18.86
C GLU A 228 2.52 11.35 17.54
N TYR A 229 3.61 11.09 16.83
CA TYR A 229 3.87 11.66 15.50
C TYR A 229 2.73 11.34 14.53
N THR A 230 2.36 10.06 14.45
CA THR A 230 1.33 9.57 13.52
C THR A 230 -0.04 10.12 13.91
N ASP A 231 -0.41 10.07 15.19
CA ASP A 231 -1.67 10.59 15.73
C ASP A 231 -1.83 12.09 15.48
N LYS A 232 -0.74 12.87 15.62
CA LYS A 232 -0.71 14.30 15.29
C LYS A 232 -0.94 14.54 13.81
N GLY A 233 -0.36 13.73 12.93
CA GLY A 233 -0.59 13.79 11.48
C GLY A 233 -2.08 13.57 11.14
N ILE A 234 -2.71 12.55 11.74
CA ILE A 234 -4.15 12.29 11.57
C ILE A 234 -4.99 13.47 12.09
N ALA A 235 -4.67 14.00 13.27
CA ALA A 235 -5.39 15.15 13.82
C ALA A 235 -5.26 16.41 12.93
N LEU A 236 -4.07 16.66 12.36
CA LEU A 236 -3.82 17.74 11.41
C LEU A 236 -4.65 17.54 10.14
N ALA A 237 -4.68 16.33 9.58
CA ALA A 237 -5.50 16.02 8.40
C ALA A 237 -6.98 16.33 8.62
N LYS A 238 -7.53 15.95 9.78
CA LYS A 238 -8.92 16.22 10.15
C LYS A 238 -9.20 17.72 10.27
N ASP A 239 -8.33 18.50 10.92
CA ASP A 239 -8.51 19.96 11.00
C ASP A 239 -8.39 20.62 9.62
N LEU A 240 -7.36 20.28 8.85
CA LEU A 240 -7.16 20.83 7.50
C LEU A 240 -8.36 20.57 6.60
N TRP A 241 -8.87 19.34 6.58
CA TRP A 241 -10.06 18.99 5.81
C TRP A 241 -11.26 19.82 6.24
N LYS A 242 -11.50 19.96 7.55
CA LYS A 242 -12.58 20.81 8.08
C LYS A 242 -12.46 22.28 7.66
N LYS A 243 -11.26 22.77 7.39
CA LYS A 243 -11.00 24.12 6.85
C LYS A 243 -11.13 24.22 5.33
N GLY A 244 -11.46 23.11 4.64
CA GLY A 244 -11.56 23.05 3.19
C GLY A 244 -10.24 22.76 2.48
N GLY A 245 -9.19 22.40 3.21
CA GLY A 245 -7.90 22.02 2.65
C GLY A 245 -7.80 20.55 2.29
N ILE A 246 -6.64 20.16 1.76
CA ILE A 246 -6.37 18.83 1.20
C ILE A 246 -5.23 18.16 1.98
N PRO A 247 -5.50 17.11 2.76
CA PRO A 247 -4.47 16.24 3.31
C PRO A 247 -3.86 15.37 2.20
N ALA A 248 -2.54 15.29 2.13
CA ALA A 248 -1.82 14.42 1.21
C ALA A 248 -0.82 13.53 1.97
N PHE A 249 -1.05 12.23 1.99
CA PHE A 249 -0.20 11.27 2.71
C PHE A 249 0.79 10.59 1.77
N THR A 250 2.04 10.52 2.21
CA THR A 250 3.08 9.63 1.70
C THR A 250 3.39 8.57 2.77
N TRP A 251 4.09 7.51 2.39
CA TRP A 251 4.55 6.49 3.32
C TRP A 251 5.98 6.09 3.01
N HIS A 252 6.92 6.61 3.80
CA HIS A 252 8.27 6.06 3.87
C HIS A 252 8.24 4.72 4.61
N TRP A 253 7.85 3.67 3.88
CA TRP A 253 7.57 2.34 4.41
C TRP A 253 8.84 1.64 4.88
N LYS A 254 9.03 1.54 6.20
CA LYS A 254 10.15 0.81 6.80
C LYS A 254 10.07 -0.70 6.55
N ASP A 255 11.12 -1.42 6.89
CA ASP A 255 11.21 -2.88 6.71
C ASP A 255 9.96 -3.61 7.24
N PRO A 256 9.15 -4.26 6.37
CA PRO A 256 7.91 -4.92 6.78
C PRO A 256 8.09 -6.16 7.68
N LEU A 257 9.34 -6.63 7.88
CA LEU A 257 9.65 -7.72 8.80
C LEU A 257 10.14 -7.23 10.17
N ASP A 258 10.15 -5.91 10.39
CA ASP A 258 10.65 -5.27 11.60
C ASP A 258 12.10 -5.66 11.95
N GLU A 259 12.92 -6.01 10.95
CA GLU A 259 14.32 -6.36 11.17
C GLU A 259 15.21 -5.11 11.27
N VAL A 260 14.88 -4.05 10.52
CA VAL A 260 15.67 -2.81 10.45
C VAL A 260 14.74 -1.59 10.41
N ASP A 261 15.05 -0.52 11.16
CA ASP A 261 14.25 0.72 11.19
C ASP A 261 14.54 1.63 9.99
N ALA A 262 14.57 1.05 8.78
CA ALA A 262 14.96 1.73 7.55
C ALA A 262 14.06 1.35 6.36
N PHE A 263 13.91 2.28 5.43
CA PHE A 263 13.19 2.13 4.16
C PHE A 263 14.13 2.22 2.95
N TYR A 264 15.36 2.72 3.15
CA TYR A 264 16.39 2.74 2.11
C TYR A 264 16.91 1.34 1.83
N ALA A 265 17.16 1.03 0.56
CA ALA A 265 17.60 -0.28 0.10
C ALA A 265 19.13 -0.44 0.02
N ASN A 266 19.89 0.64 0.20
CA ASN A 266 21.36 0.60 0.14
C ASN A 266 22.01 1.79 0.85
N GLN A 267 23.31 1.64 1.14
CA GLN A 267 24.12 2.66 1.82
C GLN A 267 24.20 3.99 1.08
N ASN A 268 24.23 3.98 -0.27
CA ASN A 268 24.32 5.22 -1.04
C ASN A 268 23.08 6.08 -0.83
N ALA A 269 21.91 5.44 -0.80
CA ALA A 269 20.64 6.11 -0.54
C ALA A 269 20.48 6.53 0.93
N ALA A 270 20.87 5.67 1.87
CA ALA A 270 20.80 5.97 3.30
C ALA A 270 21.79 7.07 3.74
N GLY A 271 22.94 7.17 3.07
CA GLY A 271 24.08 8.00 3.46
C GLY A 271 25.03 7.24 4.40
N GLU A 272 26.30 7.65 4.42
CA GLU A 272 27.37 6.96 5.15
C GLU A 272 27.05 6.80 6.63
N GLY A 273 27.22 5.57 7.15
CA GLY A 273 27.02 5.24 8.56
C GLY A 273 25.57 5.12 9.01
N LYS A 274 24.59 5.28 8.11
CA LYS A 274 23.17 5.03 8.40
C LYS A 274 22.74 3.62 8.00
N GLU A 275 21.75 3.10 8.70
CA GLU A 275 21.16 1.79 8.41
C GLU A 275 20.34 1.82 7.11
N TYR A 276 20.30 0.67 6.43
CA TYR A 276 19.48 0.40 5.27
C TYR A 276 18.94 -1.02 5.40
N THR A 277 17.77 -1.30 4.80
CA THR A 277 17.19 -2.64 4.81
C THR A 277 17.64 -3.44 3.58
N THR A 278 17.77 -4.75 3.74
CA THR A 278 17.96 -5.71 2.65
C THR A 278 16.67 -6.46 2.29
N PHE A 279 15.52 -6.01 2.79
CA PHE A 279 14.22 -6.60 2.52
C PHE A 279 13.97 -6.69 1.00
N ASP A 280 13.73 -7.90 0.53
CA ASP A 280 13.40 -8.20 -0.86
C ASP A 280 11.92 -8.57 -0.95
N PHE A 281 11.10 -7.62 -1.43
CA PHE A 281 9.66 -7.84 -1.56
C PHE A 281 9.29 -8.94 -2.57
N THR A 282 10.22 -9.36 -3.43
CA THR A 282 9.97 -10.45 -4.37
C THR A 282 10.00 -11.83 -3.73
N GLU A 283 10.49 -11.94 -2.48
CA GLU A 283 10.29 -13.11 -1.62
C GLU A 283 8.82 -13.32 -1.25
N ALA A 284 7.97 -12.29 -1.41
CA ALA A 284 6.52 -12.41 -1.32
C ALA A 284 5.88 -13.01 -2.58
N PHE A 285 6.64 -13.27 -3.65
CA PHE A 285 6.11 -13.91 -4.85
C PHE A 285 6.44 -15.40 -4.93
N VAL A 286 5.54 -16.13 -5.58
CA VAL A 286 5.90 -17.39 -6.25
C VAL A 286 7.00 -17.09 -7.28
N LYS A 287 8.14 -17.76 -7.13
CA LYS A 287 9.41 -17.60 -7.84
C LYS A 287 9.21 -17.69 -9.34
N GLY A 288 9.78 -16.72 -10.03
CA GLY A 288 9.64 -16.58 -11.47
C GLY A 288 8.28 -16.05 -11.91
N THR A 289 7.42 -15.62 -10.97
CA THR A 289 6.11 -15.03 -11.26
C THR A 289 5.92 -13.73 -10.47
N THR A 290 4.76 -13.09 -10.65
CA THR A 290 4.27 -11.98 -9.82
C THR A 290 2.97 -12.37 -9.09
N SER A 291 2.76 -13.67 -8.87
CA SER A 291 1.67 -14.17 -8.01
C SER A 291 2.17 -14.23 -6.57
N TRP A 292 1.34 -13.86 -5.61
CA TRP A 292 1.75 -13.80 -4.21
C TRP A 292 1.83 -15.18 -3.56
N ASP A 293 2.93 -15.43 -2.84
CA ASP A 293 3.12 -16.56 -1.94
C ASP A 293 2.65 -16.14 -0.54
N THR A 294 1.42 -16.48 -0.19
CA THR A 294 0.81 -15.97 1.04
C THR A 294 1.30 -16.62 2.31
N LEU A 295 2.12 -17.67 2.20
CA LEU A 295 2.75 -18.31 3.33
C LEU A 295 4.06 -17.63 3.69
N SER A 296 4.70 -16.92 2.74
CA SER A 296 6.00 -16.31 2.99
C SER A 296 5.95 -15.20 4.03
N ALA A 297 7.02 -15.09 4.81
CA ALA A 297 7.16 -14.03 5.81
C ALA A 297 7.06 -12.63 5.17
N ALA A 298 7.68 -12.44 4.00
CA ALA A 298 7.63 -11.17 3.27
C ALA A 298 6.19 -10.78 2.91
N TYR A 299 5.36 -11.71 2.44
CA TYR A 299 3.95 -11.41 2.15
C TYR A 299 3.18 -11.06 3.43
N LYS A 300 3.36 -11.85 4.49
CA LYS A 300 2.68 -11.66 5.77
C LYS A 300 3.02 -10.29 6.38
N GLY A 301 4.29 -9.89 6.39
CA GLY A 301 4.74 -8.57 6.86
C GLY A 301 4.18 -7.42 6.02
N ILE A 302 4.26 -7.54 4.68
CA ILE A 302 3.67 -6.56 3.75
C ILE A 302 2.18 -6.35 4.02
N ILE A 303 1.41 -7.43 4.22
CA ILE A 303 -0.03 -7.34 4.48
C ILE A 303 -0.33 -6.71 5.84
N ALA A 304 0.39 -7.12 6.90
CA ALA A 304 0.19 -6.58 8.23
C ALA A 304 0.33 -5.05 8.26
N ASP A 305 1.37 -4.53 7.60
CA ASP A 305 1.60 -3.10 7.49
C ASP A 305 0.52 -2.39 6.66
N ILE A 306 0.09 -2.96 5.53
CA ILE A 306 -1.01 -2.37 4.72
C ILE A 306 -2.31 -2.32 5.53
N ASP A 307 -2.61 -3.35 6.29
CA ASP A 307 -3.81 -3.43 7.13
C ASP A 307 -3.76 -2.36 8.23
N TYR A 308 -2.64 -2.22 8.91
CA TYR A 308 -2.45 -1.19 9.93
C TYR A 308 -2.58 0.24 9.38
N ILE A 309 -1.99 0.53 8.22
CA ILE A 309 -2.17 1.84 7.55
C ILE A 309 -3.63 2.05 7.11
N SER A 310 -4.35 0.98 6.74
CA SER A 310 -5.76 1.07 6.38
C SER A 310 -6.63 1.57 7.54
N GLU A 311 -6.30 1.21 8.78
CA GLU A 311 -7.06 1.63 9.95
C GLU A 311 -7.10 3.15 10.11
N TYR A 312 -5.98 3.85 9.90
CA TYR A 312 -5.94 5.31 9.93
C TYR A 312 -6.82 5.94 8.85
N PHE A 313 -6.82 5.39 7.64
CA PHE A 313 -7.68 5.89 6.58
C PHE A 313 -9.16 5.58 6.80
N LEU A 314 -9.47 4.44 7.44
CA LEU A 314 -10.83 4.12 7.87
C LEU A 314 -11.31 5.06 8.98
N ASP A 315 -10.42 5.50 9.88
CA ASP A 315 -10.74 6.53 10.89
C ASP A 315 -11.01 7.89 10.22
N LEU A 316 -10.19 8.31 9.25
CA LEU A 316 -10.47 9.50 8.43
C LEU A 316 -11.80 9.35 7.66
N GLN A 317 -12.07 8.17 7.10
CA GLN A 317 -13.29 7.88 6.36
C GLN A 317 -14.54 8.01 7.23
N LYS A 318 -14.47 7.49 8.46
CA LYS A 318 -15.55 7.58 9.45
C LYS A 318 -15.89 9.04 9.78
N ASP A 319 -14.89 9.91 9.79
CA ASP A 319 -15.05 11.36 10.00
C ASP A 319 -15.39 12.14 8.73
N GLY A 320 -15.64 11.44 7.60
CA GLY A 320 -15.97 12.06 6.33
C GLY A 320 -14.80 12.81 5.69
N VAL A 321 -13.56 12.52 6.11
CA VAL A 321 -12.34 13.11 5.55
C VAL A 321 -11.85 12.27 4.38
N ALA A 322 -11.56 12.92 3.26
CA ALA A 322 -10.81 12.31 2.17
C ALA A 322 -9.37 12.84 2.12
N ALA A 323 -8.50 12.07 1.50
CA ALA A 323 -7.10 12.42 1.37
C ALA A 323 -6.51 11.97 0.03
N ILE A 324 -5.42 12.61 -0.37
CA ILE A 324 -4.52 12.08 -1.38
C ILE A 324 -3.63 11.04 -0.71
N PHE A 325 -3.41 9.89 -1.34
CA PHE A 325 -2.44 8.89 -0.89
C PHE A 325 -1.47 8.54 -2.00
N ARG A 326 -0.17 8.75 -1.74
CA ARG A 326 0.94 8.49 -2.64
C ARG A 326 1.86 7.41 -2.04
N PRO A 327 1.43 6.14 -2.07
CA PRO A 327 2.26 5.02 -1.61
C PRO A 327 3.34 4.69 -2.63
N LEU A 328 4.41 4.02 -2.18
CA LEU A 328 5.46 3.47 -3.03
C LEU A 328 6.03 4.52 -4.00
N HIS A 329 6.33 5.71 -3.48
CA HIS A 329 6.77 6.87 -4.24
C HIS A 329 8.21 6.74 -4.76
N GLU A 330 8.59 7.63 -5.69
CA GLU A 330 9.85 7.58 -6.44
C GLU A 330 10.13 6.20 -7.05
N ALA A 331 9.09 5.62 -7.64
CA ALA A 331 9.17 4.30 -8.25
C ALA A 331 10.21 4.27 -9.38
N GLY A 332 11.00 3.21 -9.44
CA GLY A 332 12.07 3.01 -10.42
C GLY A 332 13.38 3.73 -10.14
N GLY A 333 13.48 4.47 -9.03
CA GLY A 333 14.77 4.83 -8.44
C GLY A 333 15.42 3.65 -7.72
N THR A 334 16.66 3.82 -7.26
CA THR A 334 17.39 2.76 -6.52
C THR A 334 17.36 2.96 -5.01
N CYS A 335 16.63 3.96 -4.52
CA CYS A 335 16.71 4.39 -3.13
C CYS A 335 15.91 3.53 -2.15
N PHE A 336 14.70 3.10 -2.53
CA PHE A 336 13.74 2.45 -1.63
C PHE A 336 13.56 0.96 -1.94
N TRP A 337 13.22 0.16 -0.92
CA TRP A 337 13.11 -1.30 -1.07
C TRP A 337 12.04 -1.72 -2.08
N TRP A 338 10.98 -0.92 -2.27
CA TRP A 338 9.95 -1.22 -3.27
C TRP A 338 10.40 -0.99 -4.72
N SER A 339 11.56 -0.37 -4.93
CA SER A 339 12.10 -0.05 -6.27
C SER A 339 13.34 -0.86 -6.65
N THR A 340 13.66 -1.94 -5.91
CA THR A 340 14.87 -2.76 -6.14
C THR A 340 14.73 -3.79 -7.27
N HIS A 341 13.54 -3.97 -7.82
CA HIS A 341 13.25 -5.00 -8.83
C HIS A 341 12.54 -4.43 -10.08
N SER A 342 12.05 -5.31 -10.97
CA SER A 342 11.46 -4.89 -12.24
C SER A 342 10.16 -4.10 -12.08
N GLY A 343 9.84 -3.25 -13.06
CA GLY A 343 8.57 -2.50 -13.07
C GLY A 343 7.32 -3.37 -12.99
N LYS A 344 7.35 -4.58 -13.56
CA LYS A 344 6.24 -5.55 -13.46
C LYS A 344 6.04 -6.04 -12.02
N GLN A 345 7.12 -6.26 -11.28
CA GLN A 345 7.08 -6.67 -9.87
C GLN A 345 6.60 -5.51 -8.99
N PHE A 346 7.09 -4.29 -9.22
CA PHE A 346 6.57 -3.09 -8.57
C PHE A 346 5.07 -2.89 -8.83
N ALA A 347 4.64 -3.00 -10.09
CA ALA A 347 3.24 -2.83 -10.46
C ALA A 347 2.33 -3.86 -9.75
N ALA A 348 2.83 -5.08 -9.52
CA ALA A 348 2.13 -6.07 -8.71
C ALA A 348 2.02 -5.63 -7.24
N LEU A 349 3.10 -5.13 -6.63
CA LEU A 349 3.11 -4.59 -5.26
C LEU A 349 2.15 -3.40 -5.09
N TYR A 350 2.16 -2.44 -6.02
CA TYR A 350 1.22 -1.31 -5.99
C TYR A 350 -0.24 -1.79 -6.05
N ARG A 351 -0.54 -2.76 -6.91
CA ARG A 351 -1.88 -3.36 -6.98
C ARG A 351 -2.24 -4.08 -5.67
N LEU A 352 -1.31 -4.75 -5.01
CA LEU A 352 -1.56 -5.38 -3.71
C LEU A 352 -1.97 -4.35 -2.66
N VAL A 353 -1.23 -3.24 -2.54
CA VAL A 353 -1.58 -2.13 -1.64
C VAL A 353 -2.98 -1.61 -1.97
N TYR A 354 -3.23 -1.25 -3.23
CA TYR A 354 -4.53 -0.74 -3.65
C TYR A 354 -5.65 -1.72 -3.33
N GLU A 355 -5.53 -2.96 -3.80
CA GLU A 355 -6.60 -3.92 -3.68
C GLU A 355 -6.85 -4.22 -2.19
N ARG A 356 -5.82 -4.46 -1.37
CA ARG A 356 -5.98 -4.83 0.03
C ARG A 356 -6.71 -3.72 0.79
N MET A 357 -6.29 -2.48 0.61
CA MET A 357 -6.96 -1.33 1.23
C MET A 357 -8.39 -1.16 0.70
N VAL A 358 -8.60 -1.22 -0.61
CA VAL A 358 -9.88 -0.85 -1.25
C VAL A 358 -10.92 -1.95 -1.17
N PHE A 359 -10.57 -3.19 -1.53
CA PHE A 359 -11.52 -4.30 -1.65
C PHE A 359 -11.65 -5.09 -0.35
N LYS A 360 -10.52 -5.38 0.31
CA LYS A 360 -10.51 -6.18 1.54
C LYS A 360 -10.82 -5.33 2.78
N ASN A 361 -10.16 -4.18 2.96
CA ASN A 361 -10.28 -3.37 4.18
C ASN A 361 -11.40 -2.32 4.09
N GLY A 362 -11.86 -1.99 2.88
CA GLY A 362 -12.99 -1.07 2.67
C GLY A 362 -12.62 0.41 2.75
N VAL A 363 -11.36 0.76 2.48
CA VAL A 363 -10.90 2.15 2.33
C VAL A 363 -11.42 2.71 1.00
N LYS A 364 -12.27 3.74 1.08
CA LYS A 364 -13.00 4.35 -0.05
C LYS A 364 -12.89 5.88 -0.07
N ASN A 365 -12.06 6.48 0.78
CA ASN A 365 -11.91 7.92 0.94
C ASN A 365 -10.60 8.49 0.34
N LEU A 366 -9.94 7.75 -0.56
CA LEU A 366 -8.63 8.13 -1.11
C LEU A 366 -8.68 8.54 -2.58
N VAL A 367 -7.80 9.48 -2.92
CA VAL A 367 -7.33 9.75 -4.28
C VAL A 367 -5.91 9.16 -4.40
N TRP A 368 -5.74 8.18 -5.28
CA TRP A 368 -4.52 7.39 -5.41
C TRP A 368 -3.51 8.04 -6.35
N VAL A 369 -2.25 8.12 -5.94
CA VAL A 369 -1.17 8.72 -6.75
C VAL A 369 -0.14 7.67 -7.12
N PHE A 370 0.19 7.60 -8.42
CA PHE A 370 1.35 6.85 -8.91
C PHE A 370 2.48 7.84 -9.23
N ASN A 371 3.68 7.57 -8.72
CA ASN A 371 4.80 8.50 -8.73
C ASN A 371 6.09 7.82 -9.23
N PRO A 372 6.27 7.68 -10.55
CA PRO A 372 7.53 7.22 -11.12
C PRO A 372 8.59 8.33 -11.12
N GLN A 373 9.86 7.95 -10.93
CA GLN A 373 10.98 8.90 -10.93
C GLN A 373 11.16 9.60 -12.28
N THR A 374 10.79 8.95 -13.38
CA THR A 374 10.84 9.53 -14.73
C THR A 374 9.70 9.01 -15.61
N ALA A 375 9.42 9.72 -16.69
CA ALA A 375 8.39 9.35 -17.66
C ALA A 375 8.73 8.07 -18.46
N ASN A 376 9.98 7.61 -18.42
CA ASN A 376 10.42 6.42 -19.15
C ASN A 376 10.00 5.11 -18.48
N LEU A 377 9.55 5.16 -17.23
CA LEU A 377 9.19 4.00 -16.42
C LEU A 377 7.76 3.52 -16.70
N THR A 378 7.38 3.43 -17.98
CA THR A 378 6.04 2.99 -18.40
C THR A 378 5.74 1.55 -18.00
N ASP A 379 6.76 0.68 -17.95
CA ASP A 379 6.65 -0.71 -17.45
C ASP A 379 6.38 -0.83 -15.94
N TRP A 380 6.52 0.28 -15.19
CA TRP A 380 6.20 0.36 -13.76
C TRP A 380 4.74 0.75 -13.49
N ASN A 381 3.99 1.07 -14.54
CA ASN A 381 2.61 1.53 -14.43
C ASN A 381 1.71 0.46 -13.77
N PRO A 382 1.07 0.75 -12.62
CA PRO A 382 0.13 -0.17 -11.97
C PRO A 382 -1.12 -0.46 -12.83
N GLY A 383 -1.39 0.33 -13.86
CA GLY A 383 -2.54 0.23 -14.74
C GLY A 383 -3.56 1.34 -14.48
N GLU A 384 -4.23 1.81 -15.53
CA GLU A 384 -5.08 3.02 -15.50
C GLU A 384 -6.20 3.00 -14.44
N THR A 385 -6.59 1.83 -13.93
CA THR A 385 -7.65 1.67 -12.94
C THR A 385 -7.15 1.63 -11.49
N TYR A 386 -5.85 1.73 -11.23
CA TYR A 386 -5.27 1.62 -9.89
C TYR A 386 -4.79 2.96 -9.30
N TYR A 387 -4.78 4.03 -10.10
CA TYR A 387 -4.37 5.36 -9.64
C TYR A 387 -5.18 6.46 -10.30
N ASP A 388 -5.38 7.57 -9.60
CA ASP A 388 -6.16 8.73 -10.00
C ASP A 388 -5.31 9.84 -10.61
N VAL A 389 -4.11 10.03 -10.04
CA VAL A 389 -3.15 11.08 -10.40
C VAL A 389 -1.80 10.47 -10.72
N LEU A 390 -1.16 10.97 -11.76
CA LEU A 390 0.22 10.68 -12.09
C LEU A 390 1.09 11.85 -11.61
N SER A 391 2.13 11.59 -10.84
CA SER A 391 2.97 12.66 -10.29
C SER A 391 4.45 12.40 -10.47
N ILE A 392 5.26 13.44 -10.30
CA ILE A 392 6.72 13.37 -10.29
C ILE A 392 7.28 14.23 -9.15
N ASP A 393 8.46 13.85 -8.67
CA ASP A 393 9.20 14.57 -7.64
C ASP A 393 10.43 15.21 -8.30
N ILE A 394 10.55 16.55 -8.25
CA ILE A 394 11.62 17.29 -8.94
C ILE A 394 12.30 18.27 -7.99
N TYR A 395 13.56 17.99 -7.70
CA TYR A 395 14.40 18.82 -6.85
C TYR A 395 15.38 19.65 -7.69
N ASN A 396 14.94 20.83 -8.11
CA ASN A 396 15.77 21.78 -8.84
C ASN A 396 16.81 22.44 -7.91
N ASN A 397 17.83 23.05 -8.53
CA ASN A 397 18.81 23.87 -7.80
C ASN A 397 18.14 25.06 -7.10
N ASP A 398 18.75 25.55 -6.02
CA ASP A 398 18.25 26.72 -5.28
C ASP A 398 17.92 27.91 -6.21
N ASN A 399 16.71 28.45 -6.07
CA ASN A 399 16.10 29.53 -6.87
C ASN A 399 15.88 29.21 -8.36
N ASP A 400 15.99 27.96 -8.78
CA ASP A 400 15.48 27.52 -10.08
C ASP A 400 13.97 27.23 -9.99
N ASN A 401 13.20 28.29 -10.21
CA ASN A 401 11.72 28.25 -10.26
C ASN A 401 11.21 27.95 -11.68
N SER A 402 11.89 27.10 -12.46
CA SER A 402 11.42 26.66 -13.77
C SER A 402 10.07 25.93 -13.68
N SER A 403 9.31 25.94 -14.79
CA SER A 403 7.99 25.31 -14.90
C SER A 403 8.04 23.78 -14.87
N ASN A 404 9.21 23.19 -15.08
CA ASN A 404 9.42 21.76 -15.32
C ASN A 404 8.60 21.23 -16.52
N ALA A 405 8.36 22.06 -17.54
CA ALA A 405 7.51 21.73 -18.69
C ALA A 405 7.94 20.47 -19.46
N GLY A 406 9.25 20.23 -19.61
CA GLY A 406 9.75 19.02 -20.25
C GLY A 406 9.21 17.74 -19.59
N ALA A 407 9.25 17.67 -18.25
CA ALA A 407 8.69 16.53 -17.51
C ALA A 407 7.17 16.43 -17.66
N PHE A 408 6.45 17.56 -17.66
CA PHE A 408 5.00 17.60 -17.86
C PHE A 408 4.61 17.02 -19.23
N ASP A 409 5.30 17.45 -20.30
CA ASP A 409 5.05 16.97 -21.66
C ASP A 409 5.44 15.51 -21.85
N ASP A 410 6.55 15.09 -21.26
CA ASP A 410 7.01 13.70 -21.32
C ASP A 410 5.99 12.75 -20.67
N PHE A 411 5.43 13.13 -19.52
CA PHE A 411 4.36 12.36 -18.86
C PHE A 411 3.12 12.30 -19.76
N LYS A 412 2.70 13.44 -20.29
CA LYS A 412 1.56 13.54 -21.21
C LYS A 412 1.76 12.66 -22.47
N ALA A 413 2.96 12.63 -23.01
CA ALA A 413 3.29 11.85 -24.21
C ALA A 413 3.36 10.34 -23.94
N LYS A 414 3.96 9.93 -22.82
CA LYS A 414 4.28 8.51 -22.53
C LYS A 414 3.18 7.78 -21.75
N PHE A 415 2.48 8.48 -20.86
CA PHE A 415 1.35 7.94 -20.08
C PHE A 415 -0.02 8.34 -20.64
N GLY A 416 -0.04 9.24 -21.63
CA GLY A 416 -1.26 9.72 -22.26
C GLY A 416 -1.93 10.86 -21.48
N VAL A 417 -3.18 11.12 -21.82
CA VAL A 417 -3.92 12.33 -21.43
C VAL A 417 -5.11 12.06 -20.51
N SER A 418 -5.16 10.87 -19.90
CA SER A 418 -6.29 10.38 -19.10
C SER A 418 -6.15 10.64 -17.60
N LYS A 419 -5.05 11.25 -17.16
CA LYS A 419 -4.71 11.47 -15.75
C LYS A 419 -4.35 12.92 -15.47
N VAL A 420 -4.71 13.37 -14.26
CA VAL A 420 -4.19 14.62 -13.70
C VAL A 420 -2.67 14.46 -13.51
N LEU A 421 -1.91 15.53 -13.80
CA LEU A 421 -0.47 15.57 -13.56
C LEU A 421 -0.14 16.48 -12.37
N ALA A 422 0.76 16.04 -11.49
CA ALA A 422 1.15 16.81 -10.30
C ALA A 422 2.65 16.79 -10.02
N LEU A 423 3.14 17.85 -9.38
CA LEU A 423 4.48 17.91 -8.80
C LEU A 423 4.35 17.55 -7.31
N SER A 424 4.49 16.26 -7.01
CA SER A 424 4.15 15.73 -5.67
C SER A 424 5.18 16.03 -4.61
N GLU A 425 6.44 16.22 -5.00
CA GLU A 425 7.48 16.85 -4.19
C GLU A 425 8.31 17.80 -5.05
N ASN A 426 8.86 18.82 -4.41
CA ASN A 426 9.86 19.67 -5.03
C ASN A 426 10.80 20.34 -4.02
N GLY A 427 11.90 20.90 -4.53
CA GLY A 427 12.71 21.87 -3.81
C GLY A 427 12.10 23.26 -3.95
N PRO A 428 12.66 24.14 -4.81
CA PRO A 428 12.00 25.38 -5.17
C PRO A 428 10.63 25.14 -5.84
N ILE A 429 9.65 26.01 -5.58
CA ILE A 429 8.36 25.95 -6.28
C ILE A 429 8.50 26.52 -7.70
N PRO A 430 7.79 25.99 -8.71
CA PRO A 430 7.74 26.62 -10.03
C PRO A 430 7.14 28.03 -9.99
N ASP A 431 7.62 28.95 -10.83
CA ASP A 431 6.97 30.25 -11.04
C ASP A 431 5.66 30.06 -11.82
N ILE A 432 4.55 30.58 -11.29
CA ILE A 432 3.23 30.40 -11.91
C ILE A 432 3.14 31.01 -13.32
N THR A 433 3.85 32.11 -13.56
CA THR A 433 3.88 32.78 -14.88
C THR A 433 4.58 31.88 -15.89
N LYS A 434 5.72 31.28 -15.51
CA LYS A 434 6.42 30.32 -16.38
C LYS A 434 5.58 29.07 -16.66
N MET A 435 4.90 28.53 -15.64
CA MET A 435 3.97 27.40 -15.84
C MET A 435 2.88 27.71 -16.88
N GLU A 436 2.36 28.93 -16.89
CA GLU A 436 1.38 29.37 -17.89
C GLU A 436 1.98 29.54 -19.28
N GLU A 437 3.13 30.23 -19.37
CA GLU A 437 3.85 30.47 -20.62
C GLU A 437 4.24 29.15 -21.30
N ASP A 438 4.74 28.19 -20.52
CA ASP A 438 5.16 26.87 -21.02
C ASP A 438 4.01 25.86 -21.13
N GLN A 439 2.80 26.25 -20.71
CA GLN A 439 1.59 25.41 -20.68
C GLN A 439 1.74 24.14 -19.82
N ALA A 440 2.53 24.22 -18.76
CA ALA A 440 2.84 23.14 -17.82
C ALA A 440 2.18 23.37 -16.46
N MET A 441 0.85 23.49 -16.48
CA MET A 441 0.05 23.78 -15.29
C MET A 441 -0.19 22.51 -14.45
N TRP A 442 0.78 22.17 -13.59
CA TRP A 442 0.69 21.12 -12.57
C TRP A 442 -0.53 21.32 -11.65
N SER A 443 -1.16 20.22 -11.23
CA SER A 443 -2.34 20.24 -10.34
C SER A 443 -2.02 20.85 -8.97
N TRP A 444 -0.88 20.47 -8.41
CA TRP A 444 -0.31 21.06 -7.20
C TRP A 444 1.22 21.02 -7.25
N TRP A 445 1.84 21.81 -6.37
CA TRP A 445 3.23 21.66 -5.94
C TRP A 445 3.25 21.37 -4.44
N MET A 446 4.34 20.80 -3.95
CA MET A 446 4.53 20.54 -2.53
C MET A 446 6.02 20.53 -2.22
N PRO A 447 6.63 21.68 -1.90
CA PRO A 447 8.00 21.68 -1.41
C PRO A 447 8.10 20.82 -0.15
N TRP A 448 9.26 20.21 0.05
CA TRP A 448 9.52 19.44 1.25
C TRP A 448 9.63 20.34 2.50
N TYR A 449 9.74 19.76 3.69
CA TYR A 449 9.63 20.50 4.95
C TYR A 449 10.83 21.41 5.28
N SER A 450 10.63 22.39 6.16
CA SER A 450 11.68 23.21 6.79
C SER A 450 12.12 22.68 8.17
N THR A 451 11.27 21.92 8.84
CA THR A 451 11.57 21.25 10.11
C THR A 451 12.63 20.16 9.95
N TRP A 452 13.10 19.56 11.05
CA TRP A 452 14.26 18.63 11.07
C TRP A 452 15.51 19.13 10.35
N GLY A 453 15.68 20.46 10.25
CA GLY A 453 16.81 21.09 9.55
C GLY A 453 16.67 21.15 8.03
N GLY A 454 15.48 20.85 7.48
CA GLY A 454 15.16 21.06 6.07
C GLY A 454 15.28 22.52 5.66
N LYS A 455 15.68 22.77 4.41
CA LYS A 455 15.85 24.13 3.86
C LYS A 455 14.98 24.39 2.63
N TRP A 456 14.12 23.43 2.27
CA TRP A 456 13.45 23.35 0.98
C TRP A 456 12.57 24.58 0.68
N PRO A 457 11.71 25.08 1.60
CA PRO A 457 10.96 26.32 1.33
C PRO A 457 11.86 27.55 1.14
N GLY A 458 13.05 27.53 1.74
CA GLY A 458 14.07 28.59 1.62
C GLY A 458 14.84 28.60 0.30
N GLN A 459 14.70 27.56 -0.53
CA GLN A 459 15.25 27.51 -1.88
C GLN A 459 14.44 28.34 -2.88
N THR A 460 13.28 28.86 -2.46
CA THR A 460 12.51 29.86 -3.22
C THR A 460 12.58 31.20 -2.50
N SER A 461 12.89 32.26 -3.24
CA SER A 461 12.86 33.63 -2.71
C SER A 461 11.48 34.02 -2.16
N ASN A 462 11.46 34.91 -1.16
CA ASN A 462 10.20 35.38 -0.57
C ASN A 462 9.36 36.17 -1.60
N GLU A 463 10.01 36.83 -2.56
CA GLU A 463 9.37 37.55 -3.65
C GLU A 463 8.58 36.59 -4.56
N VAL A 464 9.17 35.44 -4.94
CA VAL A 464 8.47 34.41 -5.74
C VAL A 464 7.35 33.77 -4.93
N TRP A 465 7.59 33.42 -3.65
CA TRP A 465 6.54 32.92 -2.75
C TRP A 465 5.33 33.86 -2.69
N LYS A 466 5.58 35.14 -2.46
CA LYS A 466 4.52 36.15 -2.39
C LYS A 466 3.80 36.30 -3.72
N SER A 467 4.54 36.46 -4.82
CA SER A 467 3.99 36.61 -6.17
C SER A 467 3.09 35.43 -6.55
N ASN A 468 3.58 34.20 -6.38
CA ASN A 468 2.81 32.99 -6.65
C ASN A 468 1.54 32.92 -5.78
N MET A 469 1.66 33.07 -4.46
CA MET A 469 0.54 32.87 -3.54
C MET A 469 -0.55 33.96 -3.66
N GLU A 470 -0.18 35.18 -4.08
CA GLU A 470 -1.13 36.27 -4.39
C GLU A 470 -1.84 36.04 -5.73
N ASN A 471 -1.21 35.36 -6.69
CA ASN A 471 -1.79 35.10 -8.02
C ASN A 471 -3.15 34.38 -7.93
N GLU A 472 -4.14 34.85 -8.67
CA GLU A 472 -5.50 34.29 -8.69
C GLU A 472 -5.56 32.84 -9.14
N LYS A 473 -4.56 32.37 -9.89
CA LYS A 473 -4.47 30.99 -10.36
C LYS A 473 -3.86 30.03 -9.36
N VAL A 474 -3.34 30.53 -8.23
CA VAL A 474 -2.84 29.69 -7.15
C VAL A 474 -3.89 29.62 -6.05
N LEU A 475 -4.32 28.40 -5.73
CA LEU A 475 -5.30 28.12 -4.68
C LEU A 475 -4.57 27.98 -3.35
N THR A 476 -4.73 29.01 -2.52
CA THR A 476 -4.38 29.05 -1.11
C THR A 476 -5.61 28.68 -0.28
N ILE A 477 -5.46 28.39 1.02
CA ILE A 477 -6.59 27.92 1.84
C ILE A 477 -7.78 28.91 1.84
N ASP A 478 -7.52 30.23 1.77
CA ASP A 478 -8.57 31.27 1.70
C ASP A 478 -9.32 31.31 0.36
N LYS A 479 -8.80 30.63 -0.67
CA LYS A 479 -9.42 30.49 -1.99
C LYS A 479 -10.14 29.14 -2.16
N MET A 480 -10.04 28.24 -1.17
CA MET A 480 -10.72 26.95 -1.21
C MET A 480 -12.23 27.12 -0.97
N PRO A 481 -13.09 26.33 -1.65
CA PRO A 481 -14.54 26.47 -1.52
C PRO A 481 -15.07 26.01 -0.15
N GLY A 482 -14.32 25.14 0.54
CA GLY A 482 -14.83 24.31 1.64
C GLY A 482 -15.64 23.12 1.12
N TRP A 483 -15.40 21.94 1.69
CA TRP A 483 -15.97 20.68 1.16
C TRP A 483 -17.50 20.57 1.29
N ASP A 484 -18.09 21.31 2.23
CA ASP A 484 -19.55 21.40 2.37
C ASP A 484 -20.19 22.29 1.29
N ASN A 485 -19.45 23.26 0.75
CA ASN A 485 -19.94 24.16 -0.30
C ASN A 485 -19.54 23.70 -1.72
N TYR A 486 -18.63 22.73 -1.82
CA TYR A 486 -18.20 22.21 -3.11
C TYR A 486 -19.29 21.29 -3.71
N THR A 487 -19.79 21.67 -4.87
CA THR A 487 -20.75 20.86 -5.64
C THR A 487 -20.00 20.10 -6.73
N VAL A 488 -20.16 18.78 -6.75
CA VAL A 488 -19.58 17.92 -7.78
C VAL A 488 -20.15 18.30 -9.14
N ALA A 489 -19.27 18.69 -10.08
CA ALA A 489 -19.68 18.91 -11.45
C ALA A 489 -19.92 17.55 -12.13
N ASN A 490 -21.14 17.31 -12.62
CA ASN A 490 -21.45 16.12 -13.41
C ASN A 490 -20.59 16.14 -14.69
N SER A 491 -19.76 15.10 -14.88
CA SER A 491 -19.22 14.83 -16.22
C SER A 491 -20.35 14.38 -17.13
N GLY A 492 -20.20 14.65 -18.44
CA GLY A 492 -21.07 14.09 -19.46
C GLY A 492 -21.11 12.55 -19.43
N THR A 493 -21.79 11.97 -20.42
CA THR A 493 -22.19 10.55 -20.52
C THR A 493 -21.07 9.49 -20.53
N GLN A 494 -19.81 9.84 -20.25
CA GLN A 494 -18.69 8.90 -20.29
C GLN A 494 -18.58 8.12 -18.98
N THR A 495 -18.68 6.79 -19.07
CA THR A 495 -18.48 5.89 -17.93
C THR A 495 -17.00 5.86 -17.54
N CYS A 496 -16.70 6.28 -16.33
CA CYS A 496 -15.38 6.21 -15.73
C CYS A 496 -14.98 4.76 -15.45
N LYS A 497 -13.77 4.37 -15.86
CA LYS A 497 -13.22 3.05 -15.51
C LYS A 497 -12.86 3.04 -14.03
N THR A 498 -13.35 2.05 -13.31
CA THR A 498 -12.95 1.78 -11.92
C THR A 498 -12.14 0.49 -11.86
N ALA A 499 -11.35 0.33 -10.80
CA ALA A 499 -10.81 -0.99 -10.50
C ALA A 499 -11.96 -1.99 -10.31
N SER A 500 -11.74 -3.22 -10.74
CA SER A 500 -12.53 -4.38 -10.35
C SER A 500 -11.71 -5.21 -9.38
N GLU A 501 -12.36 -5.84 -8.40
CA GLU A 501 -11.69 -6.80 -7.53
C GLU A 501 -11.09 -7.91 -8.39
N GLY A 502 -9.76 -7.96 -8.46
CA GLY A 502 -9.04 -9.03 -9.12
C GLY A 502 -9.05 -10.28 -8.24
N ALA A 503 -9.15 -11.46 -8.84
CA ALA A 503 -9.02 -12.73 -8.13
C ALA A 503 -7.59 -12.99 -7.57
N ASN A 504 -6.68 -12.00 -7.63
CA ASN A 504 -5.26 -12.17 -7.30
C ASN A 504 -4.95 -12.11 -5.80
N PHE A 505 -5.96 -11.95 -4.95
CA PHE A 505 -5.88 -12.31 -3.52
C PHE A 505 -6.04 -13.80 -3.26
N ALA A 506 -6.60 -14.55 -4.22
CA ALA A 506 -6.55 -15.99 -4.15
C ALA A 506 -5.11 -16.40 -4.48
N ALA A 507 -4.28 -16.37 -3.44
CA ALA A 507 -3.03 -17.08 -3.37
C ALA A 507 -3.13 -18.40 -4.12
N ASP A 508 -2.23 -18.63 -5.07
CA ASP A 508 -1.99 -19.99 -5.50
C ASP A 508 -1.00 -20.60 -4.51
N THR A 509 -1.46 -20.93 -3.30
CA THR A 509 -0.64 -21.66 -2.31
C THR A 509 -0.20 -23.02 -2.86
N SER A 510 -0.89 -23.56 -3.89
CA SER A 510 -0.48 -24.79 -4.58
C SER A 510 0.77 -24.62 -5.45
N LYS A 511 1.19 -23.37 -5.68
CA LYS A 511 2.44 -23.01 -6.37
C LYS A 511 3.33 -22.10 -5.53
N ALA A 512 3.07 -21.96 -4.22
CA ALA A 512 4.04 -21.36 -3.30
C ALA A 512 5.42 -21.92 -3.62
N ASN A 513 6.45 -21.08 -3.49
CA ASN A 513 7.79 -21.58 -3.74
C ASN A 513 8.00 -22.83 -2.92
N GLY A 514 8.85 -23.75 -3.38
CA GLY A 514 9.37 -24.80 -2.50
C GLY A 514 10.14 -24.28 -1.27
N ALA A 515 9.91 -23.02 -0.84
CA ALA A 515 9.88 -22.63 0.54
C ALA A 515 9.06 -23.68 1.30
N LYS A 516 9.81 -24.40 2.10
CA LYS A 516 9.29 -25.40 3.00
C LYS A 516 8.49 -24.64 4.04
N ASP A 517 7.18 -24.74 3.99
CA ASP A 517 6.33 -24.38 5.12
C ASP A 517 6.75 -25.29 6.27
N TYR A 518 7.29 -24.73 7.36
CA TYR A 518 7.75 -25.52 8.48
C TYR A 518 6.78 -25.37 9.65
N LYS A 519 6.49 -26.50 10.30
CA LYS A 519 5.76 -26.54 11.56
C LYS A 519 6.73 -26.84 12.69
N MET A 520 6.43 -26.30 13.85
CA MET A 520 7.12 -26.69 15.06
C MET A 520 6.57 -28.03 15.54
N GLN A 521 7.35 -29.10 15.47
CA GLN A 521 6.96 -30.43 15.96
C GLN A 521 7.62 -30.75 17.29
N VAL A 522 6.81 -31.24 18.23
CA VAL A 522 7.26 -31.84 19.48
C VAL A 522 6.89 -33.33 19.50
N THR A 523 7.87 -34.19 19.74
CA THR A 523 7.69 -35.64 19.85
C THR A 523 7.62 -36.05 21.31
N TYR A 524 6.58 -36.78 21.67
CA TYR A 524 6.31 -37.28 23.01
C TYR A 524 6.33 -38.81 23.05
N SER A 525 6.72 -39.37 24.19
CA SER A 525 6.72 -40.80 24.43
C SER A 525 6.18 -41.13 25.81
N ASN A 526 5.11 -41.92 25.84
CA ASN A 526 4.49 -42.48 27.04
C ASN A 526 4.26 -41.45 28.16
N LEU A 527 3.50 -40.39 27.84
CA LEU A 527 3.11 -39.38 28.84
C LEU A 527 2.44 -40.04 30.05
N THR A 528 2.72 -39.54 31.25
CA THR A 528 1.99 -39.93 32.46
C THR A 528 0.74 -39.06 32.63
N THR A 529 0.00 -39.28 33.72
CA THR A 529 -1.10 -38.41 34.13
C THR A 529 -0.68 -36.97 34.40
N ASP A 530 0.60 -36.73 34.64
CA ASP A 530 1.16 -35.41 34.95
C ASP A 530 1.37 -34.54 33.69
N GLY A 531 1.27 -35.14 32.50
CA GLY A 531 1.39 -34.41 31.24
C GLY A 531 2.83 -34.06 30.85
N ALA A 532 2.97 -33.04 30.01
CA ALA A 532 4.25 -32.48 29.60
C ALA A 532 4.14 -30.97 29.32
N LEU A 533 5.25 -30.26 29.50
CA LEU A 533 5.35 -28.81 29.40
C LEU A 533 6.43 -28.42 28.38
N ILE A 534 6.11 -27.43 27.56
CA ILE A 534 6.99 -26.91 26.52
C ILE A 534 7.05 -25.39 26.60
N ASN A 535 8.24 -24.84 26.80
CA ASN A 535 8.47 -23.41 26.96
C ASN A 535 8.76 -22.72 25.63
N PHE A 536 8.25 -21.51 25.49
CA PHE A 536 8.72 -20.59 24.46
C PHE A 536 10.14 -20.12 24.78
N THR A 537 11.03 -20.10 23.78
CA THR A 537 12.41 -19.63 23.92
C THR A 537 12.53 -18.10 23.85
N LYS A 538 11.56 -17.45 23.22
CA LYS A 538 11.40 -15.99 23.19
C LYS A 538 10.01 -15.64 23.68
N LEU A 539 9.91 -14.68 24.59
CA LEU A 539 8.63 -14.17 25.08
C LEU A 539 7.93 -13.39 23.96
N PRO A 540 6.68 -13.74 23.62
CA PRO A 540 5.87 -12.95 22.70
C PRO A 540 5.42 -11.64 23.38
N ASP A 541 5.32 -10.56 22.61
CA ASP A 541 4.72 -9.31 23.09
C ASP A 541 3.20 -9.39 22.95
N LEU A 542 2.53 -9.47 24.11
CA LEU A 542 1.10 -9.71 24.28
C LEU A 542 0.36 -8.53 24.93
N SER A 543 1.04 -7.40 25.12
CA SER A 543 0.59 -6.26 25.94
C SER A 543 -0.74 -5.61 25.50
N ALA A 544 -1.18 -5.84 24.26
CA ALA A 544 -2.41 -5.28 23.69
C ALA A 544 -3.49 -6.32 23.32
N SER A 545 -3.20 -7.62 23.49
CA SER A 545 -4.03 -8.70 22.96
C SER A 545 -4.90 -9.33 24.05
N LYS A 546 -6.09 -9.82 23.69
CA LYS A 546 -7.01 -10.51 24.61
C LYS A 546 -7.04 -12.00 24.37
N SER A 547 -6.66 -12.46 23.19
CA SER A 547 -6.51 -13.89 22.92
C SER A 547 -5.41 -14.19 21.92
N ILE A 548 -4.97 -15.43 21.93
CA ILE A 548 -4.01 -15.97 20.98
C ILE A 548 -4.60 -17.20 20.31
N SER A 549 -4.51 -17.28 18.99
CA SER A 549 -4.89 -18.43 18.19
C SER A 549 -3.66 -19.11 17.58
N VAL A 550 -3.66 -20.44 17.50
CA VAL A 550 -2.57 -21.25 16.92
C VAL A 550 -3.13 -22.49 16.27
N ASP A 551 -2.59 -22.89 15.11
CA ASP A 551 -2.94 -24.14 14.46
C ASP A 551 -2.19 -25.30 15.10
N ILE A 552 -2.93 -26.28 15.62
CA ILE A 552 -2.36 -27.45 16.30
C ILE A 552 -2.86 -28.73 15.62
N GLN A 553 -1.94 -29.67 15.39
CA GLN A 553 -2.25 -31.03 14.93
C GLN A 553 -1.66 -32.06 15.87
N VAL A 554 -2.44 -33.09 16.22
CA VAL A 554 -2.05 -34.15 17.16
C VAL A 554 -2.00 -35.48 16.44
N ASN A 555 -0.80 -36.00 16.19
CA ASN A 555 -0.57 -37.25 15.48
C ASN A 555 0.08 -38.28 16.40
N GLY A 556 -0.72 -39.20 16.93
CA GLY A 556 -0.21 -40.23 17.83
C GLY A 556 -1.30 -41.15 18.31
N SER A 557 -1.01 -41.88 19.37
CA SER A 557 -1.99 -42.75 20.01
C SER A 557 -1.73 -42.84 21.50
N SER A 558 -2.78 -43.20 22.23
CA SER A 558 -2.70 -43.60 23.63
C SER A 558 -3.61 -44.80 23.85
N THR A 559 -3.27 -45.63 24.83
CA THR A 559 -4.15 -46.69 25.36
C THR A 559 -5.09 -46.19 26.46
N ALA A 560 -4.90 -44.95 26.96
CA ALA A 560 -5.62 -44.37 28.09
C ALA A 560 -6.46 -43.12 27.74
N ALA A 561 -6.24 -42.50 26.57
CA ALA A 561 -6.97 -41.32 26.11
C ALA A 561 -7.38 -41.44 24.62
N GLU A 562 -8.36 -40.65 24.19
CA GLU A 562 -8.83 -40.60 22.79
C GLU A 562 -8.37 -39.32 22.04
N GLY A 563 -7.72 -38.42 22.76
CA GLY A 563 -7.24 -37.13 22.26
C GLY A 563 -6.26 -36.49 23.23
N ALA A 564 -5.76 -35.32 22.85
CA ALA A 564 -4.90 -34.50 23.68
C ALA A 564 -5.61 -33.21 24.08
N TRP A 565 -5.39 -32.81 25.32
CA TRP A 565 -5.74 -31.49 25.82
C TRP A 565 -4.48 -30.62 25.78
N ILE A 566 -4.58 -29.46 25.13
CA ILE A 566 -3.50 -28.47 25.06
C ILE A 566 -3.97 -27.17 25.73
N GLY A 567 -3.26 -26.73 26.76
CA GLY A 567 -3.45 -25.44 27.41
C GLY A 567 -2.32 -24.47 27.11
N LEU A 568 -2.56 -23.20 27.39
CA LEU A 568 -1.56 -22.15 27.40
C LEU A 568 -1.44 -21.58 28.81
N ALA A 569 -0.22 -21.52 29.32
CA ALA A 569 0.09 -21.02 30.65
C ALA A 569 1.20 -19.98 30.62
N PHE A 570 1.17 -19.12 31.62
CA PHE A 570 2.04 -17.98 31.79
C PHE A 570 2.75 -18.12 33.12
N VAL A 571 4.07 -17.97 33.10
CA VAL A 571 4.90 -17.98 34.31
C VAL A 571 5.45 -16.59 34.47
N ARG A 572 5.23 -15.97 35.62
CA ARG A 572 5.76 -14.64 35.95
C ARG A 572 6.70 -14.68 37.15
N ASN A 573 7.53 -13.64 37.24
CA ASN A 573 8.28 -13.39 38.47
C ASN A 573 7.32 -12.79 39.52
N GLY A 574 7.14 -13.49 40.64
CA GLY A 574 6.13 -13.16 41.65
C GLY A 574 6.31 -11.78 42.30
N MET A 575 5.18 -11.16 42.63
CA MET A 575 5.13 -9.97 43.48
C MET A 575 5.37 -10.34 44.95
N GLU A 576 6.14 -9.49 45.64
CA GLU A 576 6.55 -9.52 47.07
C GLU A 576 7.26 -10.76 47.66
N ASP A 577 7.08 -11.99 47.15
CA ASP A 577 7.73 -13.19 47.72
C ASP A 577 8.80 -13.85 46.83
N LYS A 578 9.01 -13.35 45.60
CA LYS A 578 9.95 -13.90 44.59
C LYS A 578 9.71 -15.38 44.25
N ALA A 579 8.53 -15.94 44.53
CA ALA A 579 8.14 -17.25 44.03
C ALA A 579 7.64 -17.13 42.58
N TRP A 580 7.73 -18.22 41.80
CA TRP A 580 7.13 -18.29 40.47
C TRP A 580 5.62 -18.53 40.61
N THR A 581 4.81 -17.77 39.88
CA THR A 581 3.34 -17.96 39.84
C THR A 581 2.94 -18.54 38.49
N TRP A 582 2.15 -19.62 38.50
CA TRP A 582 1.55 -20.21 37.30
C TRP A 582 0.16 -19.64 37.07
N GLU A 583 -0.06 -19.13 35.86
CA GLU A 583 -1.33 -18.55 35.45
C GLU A 583 -1.79 -19.27 34.17
N GLN A 584 -2.78 -20.14 34.29
CA GLN A 584 -3.34 -20.85 33.14
C GLN A 584 -4.52 -20.06 32.55
N SER A 585 -4.53 -19.90 31.22
CA SER A 585 -5.65 -19.29 30.49
C SER A 585 -7.01 -19.83 30.95
N LEU A 586 -8.00 -18.95 31.11
CA LEU A 586 -9.39 -19.35 31.39
C LEU A 586 -10.07 -20.13 30.26
N SER A 587 -9.49 -20.16 29.07
CA SER A 587 -10.00 -21.05 28.03
C SER A 587 -9.98 -22.49 28.57
N ASP A 588 -11.00 -23.30 28.26
CA ASP A 588 -11.10 -24.72 28.66
C ASP A 588 -9.99 -25.60 28.04
N GLY A 589 -8.89 -25.00 27.59
CA GLY A 589 -7.88 -25.54 26.70
C GLY A 589 -8.45 -25.95 25.35
N CYS A 590 -7.57 -26.52 24.54
CA CYS A 590 -7.89 -27.03 23.22
C CYS A 590 -7.84 -28.55 23.23
N TRP A 591 -9.01 -29.17 23.25
CA TRP A 591 -9.14 -30.61 23.02
C TRP A 591 -9.06 -30.92 21.52
N ILE A 592 -8.20 -31.89 21.16
CA ILE A 592 -8.01 -32.38 19.79
C ILE A 592 -7.95 -33.92 19.82
N GLU A 593 -8.83 -34.59 19.08
CA GLU A 593 -8.78 -36.05 18.91
C GLU A 593 -7.50 -36.48 18.20
N PHE A 594 -7.00 -37.69 18.47
CA PHE A 594 -5.80 -38.18 17.79
C PHE A 594 -6.01 -38.31 16.27
N GLY A 595 -5.07 -37.80 15.50
CA GLY A 595 -5.16 -37.63 14.05
C GLY A 595 -5.89 -36.36 13.61
N GLY A 596 -6.40 -35.55 14.55
CA GLY A 596 -7.10 -34.31 14.29
C GLY A 596 -6.20 -33.08 14.26
N SER A 597 -6.72 -32.00 13.68
CA SER A 597 -6.16 -30.65 13.75
C SER A 597 -7.23 -29.62 14.10
N LYS A 598 -6.82 -28.52 14.75
CA LYS A 598 -7.71 -27.45 15.16
C LYS A 598 -6.95 -26.13 15.32
N ASN A 599 -7.57 -25.02 14.91
CA ASN A 599 -7.14 -23.70 15.32
C ASN A 599 -7.62 -23.45 16.76
N CYS A 600 -6.67 -23.36 17.68
CA CYS A 600 -6.90 -23.28 19.12
C CYS A 600 -6.75 -21.84 19.59
N THR A 601 -7.81 -21.27 20.17
CA THR A 601 -7.80 -19.92 20.73
C THR A 601 -7.76 -19.97 22.25
N PHE A 602 -6.82 -19.24 22.85
CA PHE A 602 -6.58 -19.12 24.28
C PHE A 602 -6.87 -17.69 24.73
N ASP A 603 -7.71 -17.54 25.76
CA ASP A 603 -7.95 -16.25 26.41
C ASP A 603 -6.72 -15.89 27.26
N ILE A 604 -6.15 -14.70 27.07
CA ILE A 604 -4.95 -14.26 27.79
C ILE A 604 -5.23 -13.09 28.73
N THR A 605 -6.51 -12.80 29.01
CA THR A 605 -6.90 -11.67 29.86
C THR A 605 -6.90 -12.03 31.34
N THR A 606 -7.27 -13.27 31.67
CA THR A 606 -7.55 -13.71 33.03
C THR A 606 -7.17 -15.17 33.25
N TYR A 607 -6.93 -15.54 34.51
CA TYR A 607 -6.74 -16.91 34.99
C TYR A 607 -7.54 -17.14 36.27
N LYS A 608 -7.72 -18.40 36.68
CA LYS A 608 -8.28 -18.76 37.98
C LYS A 608 -7.20 -19.35 38.89
N ASP A 609 -7.15 -18.88 40.13
CA ASP A 609 -6.31 -19.49 41.16
C ASP A 609 -6.91 -20.80 41.71
N ASP A 610 -6.19 -21.47 42.62
CA ASP A 610 -6.59 -22.74 43.23
C ASP A 610 -7.91 -22.64 44.03
N ASP A 611 -8.28 -21.43 44.46
CA ASP A 611 -9.54 -21.15 45.16
C ASP A 611 -10.69 -20.81 44.18
N GLY A 612 -10.41 -20.82 42.87
CA GLY A 612 -11.36 -20.56 41.79
C GLY A 612 -11.67 -19.07 41.60
N VAL A 613 -10.86 -18.18 42.15
CA VAL A 613 -10.97 -16.72 42.00
C VAL A 613 -10.28 -16.28 40.72
N GLU A 614 -10.96 -15.43 39.96
CA GLU A 614 -10.45 -14.91 38.68
C GLU A 614 -9.54 -13.69 38.90
N HIS A 615 -8.35 -13.74 38.29
CA HIS A 615 -7.33 -12.71 38.36
C HIS A 615 -6.89 -12.32 36.95
N PRO A 616 -6.47 -11.07 36.70
CA PRO A 616 -5.89 -10.68 35.41
C PRO A 616 -4.53 -11.36 35.21
N ILE A 617 -4.22 -11.74 33.97
CA ILE A 617 -2.87 -12.21 33.60
C ILE A 617 -1.95 -11.00 33.45
N ASP A 618 -0.80 -11.03 34.11
CA ASP A 618 0.21 -9.97 34.03
C ASP A 618 1.17 -10.22 32.86
N VAL A 619 0.67 -9.94 31.65
CA VAL A 619 1.42 -10.14 30.40
C VAL A 619 2.67 -9.27 30.28
N ASP A 620 2.78 -8.22 31.09
CA ASP A 620 3.91 -7.28 31.09
C ASP A 620 5.11 -7.79 31.90
N ASN A 621 4.91 -8.77 32.80
CA ASN A 621 5.95 -9.33 33.69
C ASN A 621 6.18 -10.83 33.50
N LEU A 622 6.02 -11.31 32.26
CA LEU A 622 6.22 -12.71 31.92
C LEU A 622 7.70 -13.11 32.04
N PHE A 623 7.93 -14.26 32.69
CA PHE A 623 9.19 -14.98 32.71
C PHE A 623 9.20 -16.10 31.66
N SER A 624 8.06 -16.78 31.45
CA SER A 624 7.90 -17.80 30.43
C SER A 624 6.45 -17.89 29.94
N VAL A 625 6.28 -18.34 28.70
CA VAL A 625 5.00 -18.81 28.15
C VAL A 625 5.16 -20.30 27.88
N VAL A 626 4.15 -21.09 28.23
CA VAL A 626 4.25 -22.56 28.26
C VAL A 626 3.03 -23.19 27.63
N PHE A 627 3.24 -24.11 26.68
CA PHE A 627 2.21 -25.05 26.27
C PHE A 627 2.14 -26.20 27.27
N VAL A 628 0.92 -26.45 27.75
CA VAL A 628 0.62 -27.53 28.70
C VAL A 628 -0.07 -28.65 27.95
N LEU A 629 0.51 -29.84 27.95
CA LEU A 629 -0.06 -31.02 27.32
C LEU A 629 -0.55 -32.01 28.37
N SER A 630 -1.80 -32.45 28.26
CA SER A 630 -2.32 -33.56 29.06
C SER A 630 -2.95 -34.62 28.15
N ALA A 631 -2.34 -35.81 28.14
CA ALA A 631 -2.82 -36.99 27.43
C ALA A 631 -2.12 -38.24 27.98
N GLU A 632 -2.65 -38.85 29.04
CA GLU A 632 -2.07 -40.06 29.65
C GLU A 632 -1.81 -41.13 28.59
N GLY A 633 -0.64 -41.79 28.64
CA GLY A 633 -0.22 -42.85 27.73
C GLY A 633 0.15 -42.38 26.32
N PHE A 634 0.09 -41.09 26.02
CA PHE A 634 0.31 -40.58 24.66
C PHE A 634 1.75 -40.81 24.19
N THR A 635 1.86 -41.36 22.99
CA THR A 635 3.10 -41.45 22.22
C THR A 635 2.81 -40.96 20.80
N GLY A 636 3.57 -39.98 20.34
CA GLY A 636 3.35 -39.37 19.03
C GLY A 636 3.91 -37.96 18.92
N ASN A 637 3.51 -37.27 17.87
CA ASN A 637 3.96 -35.92 17.51
C ASN A 637 2.80 -34.93 17.64
N ILE A 638 3.09 -33.73 18.13
CA ILE A 638 2.18 -32.58 18.05
C ILE A 638 2.89 -31.49 17.26
N THR A 639 2.22 -30.90 16.28
CA THR A 639 2.75 -29.77 15.52
C THR A 639 1.98 -28.48 15.81
N PHE A 640 2.71 -27.38 15.85
CA PHE A 640 2.20 -26.01 16.07
C PHE A 640 2.59 -25.14 14.88
N ASP A 641 1.64 -24.31 14.44
CA ASP A 641 1.78 -23.45 13.27
C ASP A 641 0.93 -22.17 13.40
N ASN A 642 1.29 -21.09 12.69
CA ASN A 642 0.53 -19.85 12.52
C ASN A 642 -0.08 -19.28 13.82
N MET A 643 0.76 -18.91 14.79
CA MET A 643 0.32 -18.28 16.04
C MET A 643 0.07 -16.78 15.83
N VAL A 644 -1.16 -16.34 16.07
CA VAL A 644 -1.64 -14.97 15.86
C VAL A 644 -2.47 -14.50 17.04
N THR A 645 -2.44 -13.21 17.36
CA THR A 645 -3.31 -12.61 18.39
C THR A 645 -4.68 -12.21 17.82
N ASP A 646 -5.61 -11.80 18.67
CA ASP A 646 -6.92 -11.29 18.26
C ASP A 646 -6.89 -9.95 17.52
N ASP A 647 -5.81 -9.19 17.66
CA ASP A 647 -5.47 -8.03 16.85
C ASP A 647 -4.68 -8.40 15.57
N GLU A 648 -4.70 -9.67 15.17
CA GLU A 648 -4.08 -10.21 13.95
C GLU A 648 -2.55 -10.06 13.87
N LYS A 649 -1.88 -9.66 14.96
CA LYS A 649 -0.43 -9.64 15.05
C LYS A 649 0.12 -11.06 15.02
N ILE A 650 1.07 -11.31 14.13
CA ILE A 650 1.74 -12.60 14.03
C ILE A 650 2.72 -12.72 15.19
N VAL A 651 2.47 -13.70 16.06
CA VAL A 651 3.33 -14.04 17.20
C VAL A 651 4.49 -14.91 16.72
N SER A 652 4.18 -15.94 15.93
CA SER A 652 5.18 -16.77 15.25
C SER A 652 4.52 -17.58 14.13
N ALA A 653 5.16 -17.63 12.96
CA ALA A 653 4.81 -18.55 11.89
C ALA A 653 5.51 -19.91 12.02
N PHE A 654 6.40 -20.09 13.00
CA PHE A 654 7.17 -21.32 13.23
C PHE A 654 8.05 -21.79 12.05
N ASP A 655 8.48 -20.88 11.20
CA ASP A 655 9.28 -21.19 10.01
C ASP A 655 10.80 -21.19 10.24
N ALA A 656 11.29 -20.73 11.41
CA ALA A 656 12.71 -20.55 11.66
C ALA A 656 13.21 -21.23 12.93
N LYS A 657 14.50 -21.62 12.95
CA LYS A 657 15.12 -22.29 14.13
C LYS A 657 15.06 -21.45 15.39
N LYS A 658 14.96 -20.13 15.27
CA LYS A 658 14.79 -19.20 16.40
C LYS A 658 13.44 -19.38 17.11
N ASP A 659 12.46 -20.00 16.46
CA ASP A 659 11.12 -20.27 17.00
C ASP A 659 11.05 -21.62 17.74
N LEU A 660 12.15 -22.38 17.81
CA LEU A 660 12.19 -23.66 18.52
C LEU A 660 11.82 -23.49 19.99
N PHE A 661 10.99 -24.39 20.51
CA PHE A 661 10.70 -24.46 21.93
C PHE A 661 11.86 -25.05 22.75
N SER A 662 11.81 -24.86 24.06
CA SER A 662 12.63 -25.60 25.02
C SER A 662 11.76 -26.52 25.89
N VAL A 663 12.35 -27.63 26.35
CA VAL A 663 11.67 -28.56 27.27
C VAL A 663 11.66 -27.94 28.66
N SER A 664 10.49 -27.92 29.31
CA SER A 664 10.40 -27.45 30.70
C SER A 664 10.93 -28.49 31.68
N GLU A 665 11.40 -28.04 32.84
CA GLU A 665 11.85 -28.91 33.93
C GLU A 665 10.76 -29.90 34.34
N GLY A 666 11.09 -31.20 34.43
CA GLY A 666 10.16 -32.28 34.76
C GLY A 666 9.48 -32.92 33.53
N SER A 667 9.74 -32.43 32.32
CA SER A 667 9.19 -32.99 31.07
C SER A 667 10.21 -33.76 30.21
N GLU A 668 11.48 -33.81 30.64
CA GLU A 668 12.60 -34.37 29.89
C GLU A 668 12.46 -35.88 29.63
N ASP A 669 11.82 -36.60 30.55
CA ASP A 669 11.57 -38.03 30.42
C ASP A 669 10.49 -38.34 29.37
N PHE A 670 9.72 -37.35 28.93
CA PHE A 670 8.57 -37.54 28.05
C PHE A 670 8.74 -36.86 26.69
N VAL A 671 9.40 -35.70 26.63
CA VAL A 671 9.69 -34.97 25.39
C VAL A 671 10.97 -35.51 24.76
N LYS A 672 10.85 -36.15 23.59
CA LYS A 672 11.96 -36.84 22.92
C LYS A 672 12.64 -36.02 21.85
N ALA A 673 11.93 -35.10 21.22
CA ALA A 673 12.49 -34.21 20.21
C ALA A 673 11.64 -32.95 20.06
N ILE A 674 12.30 -31.85 19.73
CA ILE A 674 11.69 -30.62 19.24
C ILE A 674 12.39 -30.30 17.92
N ALA A 675 11.63 -30.17 16.84
CA ALA A 675 12.18 -30.00 15.50
C ALA A 675 11.27 -29.14 14.63
N LEU A 676 11.88 -28.43 13.69
CA LEU A 676 11.17 -27.89 12.53
C LEU A 676 10.96 -29.01 11.53
N VAL A 677 9.70 -29.23 11.16
CA VAL A 677 9.34 -30.22 10.15
C VAL A 677 8.65 -29.54 9.00
N GLU A 678 9.10 -29.83 7.79
CA GLU A 678 8.48 -29.36 6.57
C GLU A 678 7.08 -29.98 6.43
N GLU A 679 6.09 -29.18 6.06
CA GLU A 679 4.76 -29.66 5.70
C GLU A 679 4.83 -30.39 4.34
N ILE A 680 5.02 -31.70 4.41
CA ILE A 680 5.09 -32.56 3.22
C ILE A 680 3.72 -33.23 3.02
N GLN A 681 2.71 -32.50 2.53
CA GLN A 681 1.56 -33.15 1.87
C GLN A 681 0.77 -32.21 0.94
N GLU A 682 0.52 -32.71 -0.29
CA GLU A 682 -0.28 -32.12 -1.37
C GLU A 682 -1.49 -31.30 -0.89
N PRO A 683 -1.69 -30.07 -1.38
CA PRO A 683 -2.79 -29.21 -0.95
C PRO A 683 -4.12 -29.84 -1.40
N SER A 684 -4.82 -30.45 -0.46
CA SER A 684 -6.22 -30.81 -0.67
C SER A 684 -7.03 -29.52 -0.80
N ALA A 685 -7.59 -29.32 -1.99
CA ALA A 685 -8.32 -28.11 -2.37
C ALA A 685 -9.25 -27.61 -1.25
N ILE A 686 -8.97 -26.40 -0.76
CA ILE A 686 -9.83 -25.67 0.17
C ILE A 686 -11.18 -25.47 -0.53
N ARG A 687 -12.19 -26.19 -0.06
CA ARG A 687 -13.57 -26.01 -0.48
C ARG A 687 -14.07 -24.67 0.06
N THR A 688 -14.55 -23.84 -0.84
CA THR A 688 -15.30 -22.62 -0.58
C THR A 688 -16.42 -22.83 0.43
N VAL A 689 -16.47 -22.03 1.49
CA VAL A 689 -17.72 -21.76 2.22
C VAL A 689 -17.85 -20.27 2.46
N ALA A 690 -18.96 -19.72 1.98
CA ALA A 690 -19.35 -18.33 2.02
C ALA A 690 -19.76 -17.82 3.42
N ALA A 691 -19.88 -16.51 3.51
CA ALA A 691 -19.93 -15.69 4.72
C ALA A 691 -21.24 -15.68 5.55
N LYS A 692 -21.03 -15.33 6.84
CA LYS A 692 -21.81 -14.52 7.80
C LYS A 692 -23.12 -15.00 8.48
N ALA A 693 -23.00 -15.02 9.83
CA ALA A 693 -23.83 -14.42 10.90
C ALA A 693 -25.22 -14.97 11.29
N SER A 694 -25.43 -15.26 12.59
CA SER A 694 -26.22 -14.44 13.54
C SER A 694 -26.50 -15.19 14.87
N SER A 695 -26.69 -14.43 15.93
CA SER A 695 -26.92 -14.86 17.31
C SER A 695 -28.22 -15.65 17.51
N ALA A 696 -28.12 -16.94 17.83
CA ALA A 696 -29.21 -17.72 18.44
C ALA A 696 -28.77 -18.18 19.83
N ARG A 697 -29.63 -18.01 20.84
CA ARG A 697 -29.39 -18.52 22.21
C ARG A 697 -29.97 -19.93 22.33
N PHE A 698 -29.08 -20.88 22.58
CA PHE A 698 -29.39 -22.28 22.83
C PHE A 698 -29.22 -22.54 24.34
N SER A 699 -30.21 -23.15 25.00
CA SER A 699 -30.12 -23.50 26.43
C SER A 699 -30.96 -24.74 26.78
N VAL A 700 -30.61 -25.40 27.89
CA VAL A 700 -31.33 -26.58 28.39
C VAL A 700 -32.03 -26.22 29.70
N GLN A 701 -33.34 -26.44 29.76
CA GLN A 701 -34.13 -26.16 30.97
C GLN A 701 -35.18 -27.26 31.20
N GLY A 702 -35.21 -27.81 32.42
CA GLY A 702 -36.29 -28.72 32.83
C GLY A 702 -36.47 -29.99 31.98
N GLY A 703 -35.38 -30.57 31.46
CA GLY A 703 -35.44 -31.76 30.59
C GLY A 703 -35.91 -31.46 29.16
N SER A 704 -35.89 -30.20 28.74
CA SER A 704 -36.17 -29.75 27.38
C SER A 704 -35.09 -28.81 26.85
N ILE A 705 -34.98 -28.75 25.53
CA ILE A 705 -34.08 -27.84 24.82
C ILE A 705 -34.86 -26.61 24.40
N MET A 706 -34.39 -25.44 24.80
CA MET A 706 -34.97 -24.16 24.44
C MET A 706 -34.18 -23.54 23.28
N LEU A 707 -34.87 -23.34 22.16
CA LEU A 707 -34.32 -22.69 20.96
C LEU A 707 -35.08 -21.41 20.67
N ALA A 708 -34.40 -20.27 20.66
CA ALA A 708 -34.97 -19.00 20.22
C ALA A 708 -34.49 -18.68 18.79
N THR A 709 -35.43 -18.49 17.87
CA THR A 709 -35.15 -18.07 16.48
C THR A 709 -35.82 -16.71 16.20
N SER A 710 -35.09 -15.80 15.55
CA SER A 710 -35.59 -14.45 15.21
C SER A 710 -36.39 -14.42 13.90
N THR A 711 -36.29 -15.48 13.10
CA THR A 711 -36.97 -15.65 11.81
C THR A 711 -37.54 -17.06 11.68
N SER A 712 -38.55 -17.23 10.82
CA SER A 712 -39.08 -18.56 10.49
C SER A 712 -38.22 -19.27 9.45
N GLY A 713 -37.93 -20.55 9.64
CA GLY A 713 -37.22 -21.32 8.63
C GLY A 713 -37.01 -22.78 9.03
N ASN A 714 -36.48 -23.55 8.07
CA ASN A 714 -36.20 -24.96 8.29
C ASN A 714 -35.03 -25.16 9.26
N VAL A 715 -35.27 -25.94 10.31
CA VAL A 715 -34.31 -26.29 11.36
C VAL A 715 -34.41 -27.79 11.65
N ALA A 716 -33.25 -28.42 11.84
CA ALA A 716 -33.11 -29.77 12.38
C ALA A 716 -32.52 -29.69 13.79
N VAL A 717 -33.13 -30.43 14.73
CA VAL A 717 -32.68 -30.63 16.10
C VAL A 717 -32.38 -32.11 16.26
N ASP A 718 -31.10 -32.46 16.20
CA ASP A 718 -30.61 -33.83 16.20
C ASP A 718 -29.87 -34.14 17.49
N VAL A 719 -30.05 -35.35 18.00
CA VAL A 719 -29.37 -35.86 19.19
C VAL A 719 -28.41 -36.96 18.77
N PHE A 720 -27.20 -36.88 19.27
CA PHE A 720 -26.13 -37.81 19.05
C PHE A 720 -25.71 -38.40 20.41
N ALA A 721 -25.29 -39.66 20.41
CA ALA A 721 -24.60 -40.23 21.55
C ALA A 721 -23.25 -39.51 21.74
N MET A 722 -22.65 -39.62 22.93
CA MET A 722 -21.30 -39.09 23.15
C MET A 722 -20.25 -39.67 22.20
N THR A 723 -20.54 -40.81 21.55
CA THR A 723 -19.71 -41.42 20.50
C THR A 723 -19.94 -40.84 19.10
N GLY A 724 -20.70 -39.74 18.97
CA GLY A 724 -21.00 -39.10 17.68
C GLY A 724 -22.05 -39.83 16.81
N LYS A 725 -22.54 -40.99 17.24
CA LYS A 725 -23.61 -41.72 16.54
C LYS A 725 -24.94 -40.97 16.67
N HIS A 726 -25.65 -40.74 15.57
CA HIS A 726 -27.01 -40.18 15.61
C HIS A 726 -27.96 -41.11 16.37
N VAL A 727 -28.67 -40.55 17.35
CA VAL A 727 -29.57 -41.26 18.27
C VAL A 727 -31.02 -40.95 17.95
N ALA A 728 -31.35 -39.68 17.72
CA ALA A 728 -32.72 -39.25 17.45
C ALA A 728 -32.75 -37.90 16.74
N THR A 729 -33.81 -37.61 16.00
CA THR A 729 -34.14 -36.27 15.52
C THR A 729 -35.35 -35.78 16.29
N LEU A 730 -35.18 -34.80 17.17
CA LEU A 730 -36.27 -34.23 17.97
C LEU A 730 -37.20 -33.36 17.12
N PHE A 731 -36.66 -32.74 16.07
CA PHE A 731 -37.42 -31.95 15.14
C PHE A 731 -36.68 -31.79 13.82
N ASN A 732 -37.40 -31.83 12.70
CA ASN A 732 -36.87 -31.49 11.38
C ASN A 732 -37.99 -30.91 10.54
N GLY A 733 -37.97 -29.60 10.34
CA GLY A 733 -39.03 -28.91 9.62
C GLY A 733 -38.97 -27.40 9.81
N ASN A 734 -40.02 -26.72 9.40
CA ASN A 734 -40.09 -25.26 9.47
C ASN A 734 -40.55 -24.80 10.86
N LEU A 735 -39.73 -24.00 11.55
CA LEU A 735 -40.11 -23.33 12.80
C LEU A 735 -40.52 -21.89 12.50
N ALA A 736 -41.57 -21.40 13.15
CA ALA A 736 -41.89 -19.97 13.15
C ALA A 736 -40.89 -19.19 14.02
N ALA A 737 -40.77 -17.88 13.82
CA ALA A 737 -39.99 -17.03 14.72
C ALA A 737 -40.55 -17.10 16.16
N GLY A 738 -39.69 -17.23 17.16
CA GLY A 738 -40.08 -17.38 18.57
C GLY A 738 -39.21 -18.37 19.34
N THR A 739 -39.64 -18.69 20.57
CA THR A 739 -38.95 -19.67 21.43
C THR A 739 -39.70 -21.00 21.41
N HIS A 740 -38.98 -22.07 21.11
CA HIS A 740 -39.51 -23.43 20.98
C HIS A 740 -38.83 -24.36 21.98
N ALA A 741 -39.60 -25.31 22.52
CA ALA A 741 -39.12 -26.30 23.47
C ALA A 741 -39.18 -27.71 22.85
N PHE A 742 -38.07 -28.45 22.88
CA PHE A 742 -38.01 -29.83 22.43
C PHE A 742 -37.76 -30.75 23.62
N SER A 743 -38.71 -31.64 23.90
CA SER A 743 -38.64 -32.53 25.05
C SER A 743 -37.58 -33.62 24.86
N LEU A 744 -36.85 -33.92 25.93
CA LEU A 744 -35.92 -35.05 26.03
C LEU A 744 -36.48 -36.20 26.88
N ALA A 745 -37.76 -36.15 27.26
CA ALA A 745 -38.33 -37.06 28.25
C ALA A 745 -38.33 -38.54 27.83
N ASP A 746 -38.42 -38.82 26.53
CA ASP A 746 -38.47 -40.18 25.99
C ASP A 746 -37.08 -40.78 25.71
N MET A 747 -36.02 -40.02 25.99
CA MET A 747 -34.66 -40.49 25.79
C MET A 747 -34.15 -41.27 27.01
N PRO A 748 -33.35 -42.34 26.81
CA PRO A 748 -32.73 -43.05 27.92
C PRO A 748 -31.85 -42.13 28.77
N LYS A 749 -31.68 -42.48 30.06
CA LYS A 749 -30.76 -41.75 30.94
C LYS A 749 -29.33 -41.89 30.41
N GLY A 750 -28.62 -40.76 30.32
CA GLY A 750 -27.29 -40.74 29.71
C GLY A 750 -26.83 -39.33 29.34
N GLN A 751 -25.60 -39.23 28.85
CA GLN A 751 -25.10 -38.02 28.23
C GLN A 751 -25.26 -38.12 26.71
N TYR A 752 -25.66 -37.00 26.11
CA TYR A 752 -25.89 -36.86 24.69
C TYR A 752 -25.38 -35.52 24.21
N ILE A 753 -25.13 -35.42 22.91
CA ILE A 753 -24.84 -34.17 22.23
C ILE A 753 -26.07 -33.78 21.43
N VAL A 754 -26.58 -32.57 21.64
CA VAL A 754 -27.68 -32.06 20.82
C VAL A 754 -27.15 -31.01 19.88
N ARG A 755 -27.46 -31.17 18.60
CA ARG A 755 -27.10 -30.28 17.51
C ARG A 755 -28.34 -29.64 16.92
N VAL A 756 -28.28 -28.33 16.73
CA VAL A 756 -29.30 -27.57 16.00
C VAL A 756 -28.67 -27.00 14.74
N LYS A 757 -29.28 -27.28 13.59
CA LYS A 757 -28.79 -26.82 12.29
C LYS A 757 -29.94 -26.37 11.39
N GLY A 758 -29.82 -25.18 10.79
CA GLY A 758 -30.77 -24.66 9.80
C GLY A 758 -31.19 -23.23 10.10
N ASN A 759 -31.71 -22.52 9.08
CA ASN A 759 -32.11 -21.12 9.16
C ASN A 759 -31.07 -20.17 9.80
N GLY A 760 -29.80 -20.29 9.40
CA GLY A 760 -28.70 -19.47 9.93
C GLY A 760 -28.20 -19.86 11.33
N ILE A 761 -28.73 -20.93 11.92
CA ILE A 761 -28.36 -21.43 13.25
C ILE A 761 -27.47 -22.66 13.11
N ALA A 762 -26.34 -22.65 13.82
CA ALA A 762 -25.47 -23.81 14.03
C ALA A 762 -24.98 -23.81 15.48
N ALA A 763 -25.55 -24.69 16.31
CA ALA A 763 -25.22 -24.80 17.72
C ALA A 763 -25.15 -26.27 18.15
N THR A 764 -24.25 -26.57 19.10
CA THR A 764 -24.06 -27.91 19.65
C THR A 764 -23.85 -27.80 21.16
N GLN A 765 -24.55 -28.59 21.96
CA GLN A 765 -24.34 -28.63 23.42
C GLN A 765 -24.47 -30.05 23.98
N PRO A 766 -23.64 -30.43 24.96
CA PRO A 766 -23.83 -31.65 25.73
C PRO A 766 -25.01 -31.51 26.70
N VAL A 767 -25.83 -32.56 26.78
CA VAL A 767 -27.00 -32.62 27.68
C VAL A 767 -26.96 -33.93 28.47
N LYS A 768 -27.19 -33.82 29.78
CA LYS A 768 -27.30 -34.96 30.68
C LYS A 768 -28.76 -35.20 31.06
N ILE A 769 -29.28 -36.36 30.68
CA ILE A 769 -30.64 -36.81 30.99
C ILE A 769 -30.55 -37.65 32.28
N ARG A 770 -31.20 -37.17 33.34
CA ARG A 770 -31.05 -37.70 34.71
C ARG A 770 -32.12 -38.72 35.09
#